data_AF-A0A956HFW2-F1
#
_entry.id   AF-A0A956HFW2-F1
#
_cell.length_a   1.000
_cell.length_b   1.000
_cell.length_c   1.000
_cell.angle_alpha   90.00
_cell.angle_beta   90.00
_cell.angle_gamma   90.00
#
_symmetry.space_group_name_H-M   'P 1'
#
loop_
_entity.id
_entity.type
_entity.pdbx_description
1 polymer ?
#
loop_
_entity_poly.entity_id
_entity_poly.type
_entity_poly.pdbx_seq_one_letter_code
_entity_poly.pdbx_strand_id
1 'polypeptide(L)'
;MSIWTSGCTPYQLVGDDEPAVASVAAPPEAPDDRYRATGVLEPRVPAGEGRVCGDTKGAIATPVDPSVDPESGVMRVHKDDQWMSLPLARVDFDARVVGTIAETSVTQEFHNPYDEVIEAVYVFPMPEGGAVDDYWFHVGDRHIHGLMKPRAGARALYEAAREEGRSAALLEQERPNIFTQSVANIPPGATVQVEMHVVTPVLQEAGRYTLSLPTVVGPRYIPGAPTGARAGLGAAPDTDQVADASRITPPILGDGSQSCAALEIAVEIDAGIPITGLATEYHRVATAQAGDRTHVELARRGELPNRDFVLSWTLAGQEPQASMMAEAIGDEGYVTVTIEPPKAPLAPERTRPRELVFVVDTSGSMHGVPLETAKATIGEALDRMRPSDTFQIIRFSDTASPLGRAPLANTAKNRAFARDYLAQLDGGGGTNMLDGILAALTMPQHGKAAQAPMRMVLFLTDGYIGNEHEIFEAVDQRVGETRLFSLGVGSSVNRYLLDGLARVGRGAVTYMGPEEPPKEVVGRFYDRIDSPVLTDISLDFGALGITDLYPAKIPDLFHGQPVTVVGRFKSKGGIPAGDATLKGKLGGAPFSMPVALEPAHTREAHGIASVWARQRIDALLGLPNREDAQTEALVTELALQHRIMTKYTSFVAVEERQIVNPDGTYETVVQPVDLPPAVDARTALGPQSAAKSTLHARFANPSPKQRSHGTGRGGGGVAEGTIGLGNVGIIGKGGGSGAGAGYGRGAGEAHGGRVPRVRAQKPEVAGAIDKDIIRRIVRAHIAEVRKCYEAELAKDPSLEVKLAISFVIDPTGAVREVKLDHRDAALPSFEQCLTAAFRRWRFPKPEGGGVVTVSYPFHFQPE
;
A
#
# COMPACT_ATOMS: atom_id res chain seq x y z
N MET A 1 -1.16 -70.83 -20.49
CA MET A 1 -0.45 -70.63 -21.77
C MET A 1 0.38 -69.36 -21.61
N SER A 2 1.62 -69.46 -21.11
CA SER A 2 2.88 -69.40 -21.89
C SER A 2 3.16 -67.95 -22.37
N ILE A 3 3.85 -67.09 -21.60
CA ILE A 3 5.30 -66.94 -21.37
C ILE A 3 6.07 -66.32 -22.56
N TRP A 4 6.56 -65.08 -22.34
CA TRP A 4 7.89 -64.45 -22.55
C TRP A 4 8.74 -64.74 -23.80
N THR A 5 9.40 -63.69 -24.34
CA THR A 5 10.85 -63.35 -24.17
C THR A 5 11.23 -62.11 -25.01
N SER A 6 11.82 -61.02 -24.50
CA SER A 6 13.20 -60.78 -23.99
C SER A 6 14.25 -60.47 -25.07
N GLY A 7 14.71 -59.20 -25.10
CA GLY A 7 16.11 -58.72 -25.09
C GLY A 7 17.15 -59.16 -26.14
N CYS A 8 17.92 -58.19 -26.66
CA CYS A 8 19.40 -58.11 -26.56
C CYS A 8 20.00 -56.98 -27.44
N THR A 9 20.58 -55.96 -26.78
CA THR A 9 21.71 -55.13 -27.26
C THR A 9 23.02 -55.95 -27.23
N PRO A 10 24.09 -55.66 -28.02
CA PRO A 10 24.98 -54.50 -27.75
C PRO A 10 25.79 -53.87 -28.92
N TYR A 11 26.23 -52.62 -28.69
CA TYR A 11 27.52 -51.99 -29.04
C TYR A 11 28.04 -51.91 -30.50
N GLN A 12 28.16 -50.67 -31.00
CA GLN A 12 29.46 -50.13 -31.42
C GLN A 12 29.52 -48.59 -31.27
N LEU A 13 30.67 -48.14 -30.76
CA LEU A 13 31.01 -46.80 -30.28
C LEU A 13 31.73 -45.95 -31.34
N VAL A 14 31.78 -44.65 -31.02
CA VAL A 14 32.82 -43.63 -31.30
C VAL A 14 32.53 -42.64 -32.43
N GLY A 15 32.45 -41.37 -32.03
CA GLY A 15 32.58 -40.18 -32.87
C GLY A 15 32.12 -38.94 -32.13
N ASP A 16 32.98 -38.41 -31.24
CA ASP A 16 32.85 -37.16 -30.49
C ASP A 16 32.68 -35.93 -31.39
N ASP A 17 31.82 -34.97 -31.00
CA ASP A 17 32.22 -33.60 -30.62
C ASP A 17 31.00 -32.64 -30.49
N GLU A 18 30.94 -31.98 -29.33
CA GLU A 18 30.20 -30.77 -28.89
C GLU A 18 28.66 -30.65 -29.03
N PRO A 19 27.91 -30.44 -27.92
CA PRO A 19 26.51 -30.05 -27.99
C PRO A 19 26.36 -28.55 -28.27
N ALA A 20 25.57 -28.25 -29.31
CA ALA A 20 25.10 -26.93 -29.64
C ALA A 20 24.43 -26.25 -28.44
N VAL A 21 24.79 -24.99 -28.23
CA VAL A 21 24.14 -24.04 -27.33
C VAL A 21 22.65 -23.99 -27.67
N ALA A 22 21.81 -24.44 -26.74
CA ALA A 22 20.36 -24.24 -26.83
C ALA A 22 20.11 -22.73 -26.80
N SER A 23 19.59 -22.22 -27.91
CA SER A 23 19.17 -20.84 -28.09
C SER A 23 18.22 -20.43 -26.98
N VAL A 24 18.56 -19.34 -26.30
CA VAL A 24 17.61 -18.55 -25.53
C VAL A 24 16.46 -18.20 -26.46
N ALA A 25 15.24 -18.60 -26.07
CA ALA A 25 14.05 -18.25 -26.82
C ALA A 25 13.98 -16.72 -26.92
N ALA A 26 13.90 -16.22 -28.14
CA ALA A 26 13.53 -14.85 -28.43
C ALA A 26 12.17 -14.53 -27.76
N PRO A 27 11.87 -13.26 -27.44
CA PRO A 27 10.51 -12.87 -27.03
C PRO A 27 9.51 -13.42 -28.05
N PRO A 28 8.31 -13.85 -27.63
CA PRO A 28 7.37 -14.50 -28.53
C PRO A 28 7.14 -13.60 -29.75
N GLU A 29 7.47 -14.13 -30.93
CA GLU A 29 7.06 -13.53 -32.19
C GLU A 29 5.52 -13.37 -32.19
N ALA A 30 5.04 -12.35 -32.90
CA ALA A 30 3.62 -12.04 -33.09
C ALA A 30 2.74 -13.31 -33.20
N PRO A 31 1.51 -13.30 -32.63
CA PRO A 31 0.75 -14.52 -32.39
C PRO A 31 0.68 -15.40 -33.64
N ASP A 32 1.19 -16.62 -33.46
CA ASP A 32 1.14 -17.76 -34.37
C ASP A 32 -0.19 -17.78 -35.16
N ASP A 33 -0.15 -18.02 -36.47
CA ASP A 33 -1.28 -18.06 -37.42
C ASP A 33 -2.41 -19.07 -37.04
N ARG A 34 -2.31 -19.71 -35.87
CA ARG A 34 -3.26 -20.63 -35.26
C ARG A 34 -4.48 -19.95 -34.63
N TYR A 35 -4.41 -18.67 -34.28
CA TYR A 35 -5.51 -17.96 -33.61
C TYR A 35 -6.44 -17.28 -34.61
N ARG A 36 -7.76 -17.48 -34.46
CA ARG A 36 -8.75 -16.74 -35.25
C ARG A 36 -9.12 -15.45 -34.51
N ALA A 37 -8.96 -14.30 -35.15
CA ALA A 37 -9.37 -13.02 -34.61
C ALA A 37 -10.89 -13.01 -34.30
N THR A 38 -11.25 -12.79 -33.04
CA THR A 38 -12.64 -12.81 -32.56
C THR A 38 -13.24 -11.42 -32.41
N GLY A 39 -12.41 -10.38 -32.34
CA GLY A 39 -12.84 -8.98 -32.35
C GLY A 39 -12.07 -8.12 -31.35
N VAL A 40 -12.41 -6.84 -31.34
CA VAL A 40 -11.90 -5.86 -30.37
C VAL A 40 -12.97 -5.64 -29.30
N LEU A 41 -12.61 -5.86 -28.03
CA LEU A 41 -13.46 -5.59 -26.88
C LEU A 41 -13.22 -4.17 -26.37
N GLU A 42 -14.32 -3.46 -26.17
CA GLU A 42 -14.32 -2.15 -25.53
C GLU A 42 -14.20 -2.29 -24.00
N PRO A 43 -13.54 -1.34 -23.32
CA PRO A 43 -13.59 -1.28 -21.87
C PRO A 43 -15.02 -1.02 -21.39
N ARG A 44 -15.37 -1.57 -20.21
CA ARG A 44 -16.67 -1.36 -19.56
C ARG A 44 -16.94 0.09 -19.22
N VAL A 45 -15.86 0.83 -19.01
CA VAL A 45 -15.85 2.25 -18.72
C VAL A 45 -15.04 2.93 -19.83
N PRO A 46 -15.46 4.09 -20.36
CA PRO A 46 -14.61 4.94 -21.17
C PRO A 46 -13.31 5.18 -20.41
N ALA A 47 -12.25 4.49 -20.84
CA ALA A 47 -10.91 4.83 -20.44
C ALA A 47 -10.72 6.27 -20.91
N GLY A 48 -10.74 7.24 -19.99
CA GLY A 48 -10.69 8.67 -20.34
C GLY A 48 -9.60 8.85 -21.37
N GLU A 49 -9.97 9.28 -22.59
CA GLU A 49 -9.18 9.08 -23.83
C GLU A 49 -7.71 9.35 -23.54
N GLY A 50 -6.99 8.28 -23.20
CA GLY A 50 -5.64 8.40 -22.67
C GLY A 50 -4.85 9.03 -23.80
N ARG A 51 -4.17 10.13 -23.52
CA ARG A 51 -3.15 10.65 -24.42
C ARG A 51 -2.20 9.48 -24.71
N VAL A 52 -2.35 8.89 -25.89
CA VAL A 52 -1.42 7.86 -26.35
C VAL A 52 -0.14 8.62 -26.67
N CYS A 53 1.01 8.07 -26.34
CA CYS A 53 2.22 8.58 -26.94
C CYS A 53 2.08 8.32 -28.45
N GLY A 54 2.24 9.35 -29.29
CA GLY A 54 2.12 9.17 -30.75
C GLY A 54 3.03 8.03 -31.25
N ASP A 55 2.93 7.66 -32.53
CA ASP A 55 3.72 6.61 -33.20
C ASP A 55 5.26 6.84 -33.21
N THR A 56 5.83 7.47 -32.18
CA THR A 56 7.23 7.33 -31.82
C THR A 56 7.48 5.87 -31.50
N LYS A 57 8.04 5.15 -32.48
CA LYS A 57 8.80 3.91 -32.28
C LYS A 57 9.51 4.00 -30.93
N GLY A 58 9.31 2.99 -30.07
CA GLY A 58 9.87 2.92 -28.72
C GLY A 58 11.26 3.53 -28.68
N ALA A 59 11.40 4.59 -27.87
CA ALA A 59 12.61 5.36 -27.59
C ALA A 59 13.79 5.14 -28.57
N ILE A 60 13.65 5.53 -29.85
CA ILE A 60 14.83 5.86 -30.66
C ILE A 60 15.12 7.33 -30.41
N ALA A 61 16.19 7.61 -29.66
CA ALA A 61 16.70 8.94 -29.42
C ALA A 61 16.90 9.67 -30.75
N THR A 62 16.01 10.61 -31.05
CA THR A 62 16.25 11.64 -32.06
C THR A 62 16.01 12.99 -31.39
N PRO A 63 16.90 13.98 -31.57
CA PRO A 63 16.65 15.35 -31.13
C PRO A 63 15.30 15.81 -31.68
N VAL A 64 14.36 16.18 -30.81
CA VAL A 64 13.01 16.55 -31.24
C VAL A 64 12.94 18.05 -31.49
N ASP A 65 12.46 18.41 -32.68
CA ASP A 65 12.19 19.79 -33.09
C ASP A 65 11.09 20.40 -32.19
N PRO A 66 11.32 21.57 -31.55
CA PRO A 66 10.34 22.24 -30.71
C PRO A 66 9.12 22.80 -31.46
N SER A 67 9.07 22.69 -32.79
CA SER A 67 7.95 23.17 -33.62
C SER A 67 6.86 22.14 -33.92
N VAL A 68 6.94 20.91 -33.40
CA VAL A 68 5.89 19.89 -33.58
C VAL A 68 4.69 20.21 -32.67
N ASP A 69 3.54 20.42 -33.32
CA ASP A 69 2.23 20.71 -32.72
C ASP A 69 1.85 19.69 -31.62
N PRO A 70 1.40 20.10 -30.43
CA PRO A 70 1.27 19.22 -29.28
C PRO A 70 -0.08 18.49 -29.29
N GLU A 71 -0.21 17.44 -30.11
CA GLU A 71 -1.31 16.48 -29.94
C GLU A 71 -1.03 15.45 -28.81
N SER A 72 0.23 15.28 -28.37
CA SER A 72 0.60 14.39 -27.26
C SER A 72 1.52 15.08 -26.25
N GLY A 73 1.04 15.27 -25.01
CA GLY A 73 1.81 15.92 -23.94
C GLY A 73 2.82 14.99 -23.28
N VAL A 74 4.09 15.03 -23.69
CA VAL A 74 5.18 14.20 -23.14
C VAL A 74 6.04 15.00 -22.16
N MET A 75 6.39 14.45 -20.99
CA MET A 75 7.39 15.05 -20.11
C MET A 75 8.78 14.80 -20.68
N ARG A 76 9.56 15.88 -20.80
CA ARG A 76 10.98 15.82 -21.12
C ARG A 76 11.77 16.56 -20.04
N VAL A 77 12.95 16.09 -19.70
CA VAL A 77 13.91 16.75 -18.82
C VAL A 77 14.60 17.86 -19.61
N HIS A 78 14.46 19.12 -19.19
CA HIS A 78 15.20 20.23 -19.78
C HIS A 78 16.56 20.40 -19.09
N LYS A 79 17.65 20.10 -19.79
CA LYS A 79 19.03 20.26 -19.30
C LYS A 79 19.87 20.87 -20.43
N ASP A 80 20.67 21.88 -20.11
CA ASP A 80 21.56 22.58 -21.05
C ASP A 80 20.87 23.04 -22.36
N ASP A 81 19.66 23.60 -22.24
CA ASP A 81 18.78 24.04 -23.33
C ASP A 81 18.23 22.93 -24.25
N GLN A 82 18.29 21.67 -23.82
CA GLN A 82 17.75 20.50 -24.54
C GLN A 82 16.73 19.72 -23.72
N TRP A 83 15.71 19.17 -24.40
CA TRP A 83 14.67 18.34 -23.83
C TRP A 83 14.97 16.84 -24.03
N MET A 84 15.16 16.08 -22.96
CA MET A 84 15.49 14.64 -22.98
C MET A 84 14.38 13.77 -22.38
N SER A 85 14.25 12.50 -22.79
CA SER A 85 13.24 11.59 -22.22
C SER A 85 13.60 11.11 -20.81
N LEU A 86 12.69 10.38 -20.16
CA LEU A 86 12.94 9.67 -18.91
C LEU A 86 13.52 8.26 -19.19
N PRO A 87 14.21 7.62 -18.23
CA PRO A 87 14.87 6.34 -18.50
C PRO A 87 13.95 5.16 -18.81
N LEU A 88 12.80 5.05 -18.15
CA LEU A 88 11.87 3.94 -18.39
C LEU A 88 11.22 4.09 -19.76
N ALA A 89 11.55 3.19 -20.69
CA ALA A 89 11.09 3.24 -22.07
C ALA A 89 9.86 2.37 -22.32
N ARG A 90 9.79 1.19 -21.66
CA ARG A 90 8.71 0.22 -21.87
C ARG A 90 8.49 -0.66 -20.65
N VAL A 91 7.25 -1.05 -20.42
CA VAL A 91 6.82 -2.09 -19.49
C VAL A 91 5.96 -3.10 -20.24
N ASP A 92 6.38 -4.35 -20.25
CA ASP A 92 5.70 -5.45 -20.92
C ASP A 92 5.22 -6.47 -19.89
N PHE A 93 3.97 -6.92 -20.03
CA PHE A 93 3.40 -8.04 -19.29
C PHE A 93 3.01 -9.17 -20.25
N ASP A 94 3.65 -10.31 -20.13
CA ASP A 94 3.23 -11.56 -20.78
C ASP A 94 2.68 -12.51 -19.71
N ALA A 95 1.36 -12.69 -19.69
CA ALA A 95 0.67 -13.49 -18.68
C ALA A 95 0.06 -14.78 -19.26
N ARG A 96 0.29 -15.90 -18.58
CA ARG A 96 -0.36 -17.19 -18.85
C ARG A 96 -1.24 -17.57 -17.67
N VAL A 97 -2.54 -17.73 -17.90
CA VAL A 97 -3.50 -18.17 -16.89
C VAL A 97 -3.82 -19.64 -17.08
N VAL A 98 -3.50 -20.47 -16.08
CA VAL A 98 -3.83 -21.90 -16.05
C VAL A 98 -4.67 -22.19 -14.82
N GLY A 99 -5.94 -22.51 -15.04
CA GLY A 99 -6.90 -22.72 -13.95
C GLY A 99 -7.09 -21.45 -13.11
N THR A 100 -6.62 -21.47 -11.86
CA THR A 100 -6.77 -20.36 -10.89
C THR A 100 -5.46 -19.63 -10.60
N ILE A 101 -4.41 -19.87 -11.40
CA ILE A 101 -3.09 -19.26 -11.25
C ILE A 101 -2.72 -18.55 -12.54
N ALA A 102 -2.15 -17.36 -12.39
CA ALA A 102 -1.53 -16.59 -13.46
C ALA A 102 -0.02 -16.55 -13.24
N GLU A 103 0.73 -16.96 -14.23
CA GLU A 103 2.17 -16.78 -14.33
C GLU A 103 2.40 -15.57 -15.24
N THR A 104 3.29 -14.66 -14.86
CA THR A 104 3.48 -13.41 -15.60
C THR A 104 4.95 -13.05 -15.65
N SER A 105 5.49 -12.95 -16.86
CA SER A 105 6.76 -12.30 -17.11
C SER A 105 6.53 -10.80 -17.23
N VAL A 106 7.24 -10.03 -16.41
CA VAL A 106 7.18 -8.56 -16.41
C VAL A 106 8.54 -8.04 -16.83
N THR A 107 8.63 -7.43 -18.01
CA THR A 107 9.86 -6.87 -18.55
C THR A 107 9.83 -5.35 -18.48
N GLN A 108 10.85 -4.75 -17.88
CA GLN A 108 11.05 -3.30 -17.84
C GLN A 108 12.29 -2.93 -18.64
N GLU A 109 12.11 -2.07 -19.64
CA GLU A 109 13.19 -1.59 -20.49
C GLU A 109 13.61 -0.19 -20.08
N PHE A 110 14.91 -0.03 -19.80
CA PHE A 110 15.53 1.25 -19.45
C PHE A 110 16.47 1.69 -20.55
N HIS A 111 16.23 2.87 -21.09
CA HIS A 111 17.09 3.55 -22.05
C HIS A 111 17.77 4.74 -21.36
N ASN A 112 19.04 4.99 -21.63
CA ASN A 112 19.71 6.20 -21.16
C ASN A 112 19.74 7.28 -22.27
N PRO A 113 18.89 8.33 -22.19
CA PRO A 113 18.86 9.41 -23.16
C PRO A 113 19.88 10.52 -22.88
N TYR A 114 20.70 10.39 -21.85
CA TYR A 114 21.67 11.41 -21.41
C TYR A 114 23.08 11.11 -21.92
N ASP A 115 23.94 12.14 -21.92
CA ASP A 115 25.36 12.01 -22.26
C ASP A 115 26.22 11.46 -21.10
N GLU A 116 25.64 11.38 -19.90
CA GLU A 116 26.27 10.78 -18.72
C GLU A 116 25.84 9.34 -18.49
N VAL A 117 26.69 8.55 -17.83
CA VAL A 117 26.28 7.25 -17.28
C VAL A 117 25.24 7.49 -16.17
N ILE A 118 24.16 6.71 -16.17
CA ILE A 118 23.12 6.84 -15.15
C ILE A 118 22.93 5.58 -14.30
N GLU A 119 22.37 5.81 -13.12
CA GLU A 119 21.63 4.82 -12.36
C GLU A 119 20.14 5.15 -12.45
N ALA A 120 19.32 4.23 -12.95
CA ALA A 120 17.87 4.39 -12.97
C ALA A 120 17.23 3.72 -11.74
N VAL A 121 16.39 4.45 -11.00
CA VAL A 121 15.64 3.91 -9.86
C VAL A 121 14.15 4.06 -10.11
N TYR A 122 13.43 2.94 -10.20
CA TYR A 122 12.01 2.90 -10.50
C TYR A 122 11.24 2.19 -9.37
N VAL A 123 10.21 2.86 -8.85
CA VAL A 123 9.30 2.28 -7.85
C VAL A 123 7.98 1.97 -8.55
N PHE A 124 7.57 0.71 -8.51
CA PHE A 124 6.46 0.19 -9.29
C PHE A 124 5.63 -0.82 -8.48
N PRO A 125 4.36 -1.02 -8.84
CA PRO A 125 3.52 -1.97 -8.12
C PRO A 125 3.66 -3.39 -8.66
N MET A 126 3.27 -4.36 -7.84
CA MET A 126 3.01 -5.74 -8.24
C MET A 126 1.74 -6.23 -7.51
N PRO A 127 1.06 -7.29 -8.01
CA PRO A 127 -0.08 -7.87 -7.30
C PRO A 127 0.29 -8.27 -5.86
N GLU A 128 -0.48 -7.84 -4.85
CA GLU A 128 -0.16 -8.05 -3.43
C GLU A 128 -0.09 -9.53 -3.01
N GLY A 129 -0.88 -10.37 -3.68
CA GLY A 129 -0.88 -11.83 -3.54
C GLY A 129 0.12 -12.55 -4.45
N GLY A 130 0.85 -11.80 -5.28
CA GLY A 130 1.85 -12.33 -6.21
C GLY A 130 3.16 -12.72 -5.53
N ALA A 131 3.77 -13.77 -6.04
CA ALA A 131 5.10 -14.24 -5.66
C ALA A 131 6.07 -13.94 -6.80
N VAL A 132 6.98 -12.99 -6.61
CA VAL A 132 8.11 -12.79 -7.53
C VAL A 132 9.15 -13.86 -7.20
N ASP A 133 9.32 -14.83 -8.09
CA ASP A 133 10.14 -16.02 -7.86
C ASP A 133 11.34 -16.19 -8.80
N ASP A 134 11.41 -15.36 -9.85
CA ASP A 134 12.61 -15.28 -10.70
C ASP A 134 12.92 -13.88 -11.22
N TYR A 135 14.18 -13.68 -11.61
CA TYR A 135 14.71 -12.37 -12.00
C TYR A 135 15.87 -12.50 -12.99
N TRP A 136 15.86 -11.69 -14.04
CA TRP A 136 16.89 -11.64 -15.07
C TRP A 136 17.26 -10.20 -15.42
N PHE A 137 18.53 -10.00 -15.78
CA PHE A 137 19.05 -8.73 -16.24
C PHE A 137 19.73 -8.92 -17.59
N HIS A 138 19.22 -8.20 -18.60
CA HIS A 138 19.63 -8.33 -20.00
C HIS A 138 20.45 -7.10 -20.41
N VAL A 139 21.71 -7.32 -20.80
CA VAL A 139 22.67 -6.26 -21.17
C VAL A 139 23.37 -6.63 -22.47
N GLY A 140 22.93 -6.00 -23.57
CA GLY A 140 23.31 -6.44 -24.92
C GLY A 140 22.80 -7.86 -25.16
N ASP A 141 23.65 -8.75 -25.67
CA ASP A 141 23.29 -10.16 -25.95
C ASP A 141 23.40 -11.09 -24.72
N ARG A 142 23.63 -10.53 -23.53
CA ARG A 142 23.85 -11.32 -22.30
C ARG A 142 22.62 -11.29 -21.42
N HIS A 143 22.26 -12.46 -20.92
CA HIS A 143 21.18 -12.65 -19.95
C HIS A 143 21.79 -13.13 -18.63
N ILE A 144 21.70 -12.30 -17.60
CA ILE A 144 22.31 -12.52 -16.29
C ILE A 144 21.20 -12.94 -15.33
N HIS A 145 21.29 -14.16 -14.80
CA HIS A 145 20.32 -14.64 -13.83
C HIS A 145 20.52 -13.96 -12.47
N GLY A 146 19.43 -13.47 -11.90
CA GLY A 146 19.41 -12.85 -10.58
C GLY A 146 19.74 -13.84 -9.46
N LEU A 147 20.67 -13.44 -8.60
CA LEU A 147 20.99 -14.16 -7.37
C LEU A 147 20.08 -13.65 -6.25
N MET A 148 19.26 -14.54 -5.69
CA MET A 148 18.56 -14.21 -4.45
C MET A 148 19.50 -14.26 -3.27
N LYS A 149 19.51 -13.20 -2.46
CA LYS A 149 20.29 -13.10 -1.23
C LYS A 149 19.49 -12.44 -0.12
N PRO A 150 19.92 -12.58 1.15
CA PRO A 150 19.47 -11.69 2.21
C PRO A 150 19.63 -10.23 1.75
N ARG A 151 18.64 -9.40 2.03
CA ARG A 151 18.52 -8.04 1.48
C ARG A 151 19.79 -7.21 1.59
N ALA A 152 20.39 -7.17 2.79
CA ALA A 152 21.62 -6.42 3.03
C ALA A 152 22.80 -6.91 2.17
N GLY A 153 22.89 -8.23 1.95
CA GLY A 153 23.94 -8.83 1.12
C GLY A 153 23.76 -8.55 -0.36
N ALA A 154 22.53 -8.60 -0.87
CA ALA A 154 22.21 -8.23 -2.25
C ALA A 154 22.55 -6.75 -2.53
N ARG A 155 22.14 -5.86 -1.61
CA ARG A 155 22.44 -4.43 -1.69
C ARG A 155 23.94 -4.16 -1.70
N ALA A 156 24.70 -4.79 -0.82
CA ALA A 156 26.15 -4.62 -0.78
C ALA A 156 26.83 -5.03 -2.10
N LEU A 157 26.37 -6.12 -2.74
CA LEU A 157 26.88 -6.55 -4.04
C LEU A 157 26.53 -5.56 -5.16
N TYR A 158 25.29 -5.06 -5.16
CA TYR A 158 24.86 -4.05 -6.11
C TYR A 158 25.68 -2.75 -5.97
N GLU A 159 25.85 -2.27 -4.74
CA GLU A 159 26.62 -1.05 -4.46
C GLU A 159 28.09 -1.20 -4.88
N ALA A 160 28.70 -2.35 -4.58
CA ALA A 160 30.06 -2.66 -5.03
C ALA A 160 30.16 -2.71 -6.56
N ALA A 161 29.24 -3.40 -7.24
CA ALA A 161 29.22 -3.46 -8.71
C ALA A 161 29.06 -2.07 -9.34
N ARG A 162 28.18 -1.23 -8.76
CA ARG A 162 27.98 0.16 -9.19
C ARG A 162 29.27 0.98 -9.04
N GLU A 163 29.92 0.91 -7.88
CA GLU A 163 31.18 1.61 -7.60
C GLU A 163 32.34 1.13 -8.48
N GLU A 164 32.36 -0.15 -8.86
CA GLU A 164 33.33 -0.75 -9.78
C GLU A 164 33.03 -0.46 -11.26
N GLY A 165 31.96 0.29 -11.57
CA GLY A 165 31.60 0.65 -12.93
C GLY A 165 30.95 -0.47 -13.75
N ARG A 166 30.48 -1.54 -13.10
CA ARG A 166 29.78 -2.65 -13.75
C ARG A 166 28.29 -2.36 -13.83
N SER A 167 27.66 -2.79 -14.92
CA SER A 167 26.19 -2.78 -15.00
C SER A 167 25.64 -3.80 -14.01
N ALA A 168 24.65 -3.39 -13.22
CA ALA A 168 24.03 -4.24 -12.22
C ALA A 168 22.57 -3.85 -12.04
N ALA A 169 21.76 -4.81 -11.61
CA ALA A 169 20.36 -4.60 -11.31
C ALA A 169 20.03 -5.19 -9.93
N LEU A 170 19.21 -4.47 -9.16
CA LEU A 170 18.77 -4.83 -7.82
C LEU A 170 17.26 -4.65 -7.71
N LEU A 171 16.57 -5.72 -7.29
CA LEU A 171 15.14 -5.70 -7.01
C LEU A 171 14.89 -5.84 -5.51
N GLU A 172 14.10 -4.94 -4.94
CA GLU A 172 13.75 -4.91 -3.53
C GLU A 172 12.23 -4.77 -3.31
N GLN A 173 11.69 -5.47 -2.31
CA GLN A 173 10.29 -5.34 -1.90
C GLN A 173 10.16 -4.36 -0.72
N GLU A 174 9.40 -3.29 -0.90
CA GLU A 174 9.14 -2.27 0.14
C GLU A 174 7.77 -2.48 0.81
N ARG A 175 6.79 -2.93 0.04
CA ARG A 175 5.48 -3.44 0.51
C ARG A 175 5.15 -4.71 -0.26
N PRO A 176 4.19 -5.54 0.20
CA PRO A 176 3.70 -6.67 -0.59
C PRO A 176 3.30 -6.31 -2.03
N ASN A 177 2.89 -5.06 -2.28
CA ASN A 177 2.55 -4.53 -3.60
C ASN A 177 3.45 -3.39 -4.10
N ILE A 178 4.58 -3.07 -3.45
CA ILE A 178 5.50 -2.01 -3.91
C ILE A 178 6.91 -2.54 -3.95
N PHE A 179 7.54 -2.38 -5.11
CA PHE A 179 8.88 -2.83 -5.40
C PHE A 179 9.74 -1.66 -5.91
N THR A 180 11.04 -1.73 -5.63
CA THR A 180 12.04 -0.81 -6.14
C THR A 180 13.01 -1.57 -7.03
N GLN A 181 13.11 -1.16 -8.29
CA GLN A 181 14.12 -1.60 -9.24
C GLN A 181 15.21 -0.54 -9.31
N SER A 182 16.47 -0.93 -9.07
CA SER A 182 17.64 -0.07 -9.28
C SER A 182 18.52 -0.68 -10.36
N VAL A 183 18.92 0.11 -11.35
CA VAL A 183 19.75 -0.33 -12.48
C VAL A 183 20.95 0.61 -12.60
N ALA A 184 22.12 0.11 -12.25
CA ALA A 184 23.36 0.86 -12.20
C ALA A 184 24.12 0.83 -13.53
N ASN A 185 24.86 1.91 -13.79
CA ASN A 185 25.82 2.03 -14.88
C ASN A 185 25.21 1.71 -16.25
N ILE A 186 24.15 2.42 -16.62
CA ILE A 186 23.60 2.41 -17.99
C ILE A 186 24.39 3.44 -18.81
N PRO A 187 25.20 3.04 -19.81
CA PRO A 187 25.97 3.98 -20.61
C PRO A 187 25.10 4.92 -21.45
N PRO A 188 25.62 6.08 -21.89
CA PRO A 188 24.92 6.99 -22.80
C PRO A 188 24.38 6.28 -24.05
N GLY A 189 23.10 6.49 -24.36
CA GLY A 189 22.41 5.89 -25.51
C GLY A 189 22.17 4.37 -25.41
N ALA A 190 22.59 3.71 -24.32
CA ALA A 190 22.41 2.28 -24.14
C ALA A 190 21.00 1.95 -23.64
N THR A 191 20.58 0.71 -23.93
CA THR A 191 19.33 0.13 -23.43
C THR A 191 19.66 -1.16 -22.68
N VAL A 192 18.99 -1.36 -21.55
CA VAL A 192 19.06 -2.58 -20.74
C VAL A 192 17.65 -2.98 -20.33
N GLN A 193 17.44 -4.28 -20.07
CA GLN A 193 16.15 -4.79 -19.64
C GLN A 193 16.30 -5.57 -18.35
N VAL A 194 15.28 -5.50 -17.50
CA VAL A 194 15.11 -6.41 -16.37
C VAL A 194 13.82 -7.16 -16.55
N GLU A 195 13.84 -8.46 -16.27
CA GLU A 195 12.68 -9.33 -16.40
C GLU A 195 12.43 -10.03 -15.06
N MET A 196 11.16 -10.06 -14.66
CA MET A 196 10.72 -10.69 -13.42
C MET A 196 9.67 -11.74 -13.74
N HIS A 197 9.75 -12.90 -13.12
CA HIS A 197 8.66 -13.88 -13.14
C HIS A 197 7.81 -13.73 -11.89
N VAL A 198 6.48 -13.66 -12.07
CA VAL A 198 5.50 -13.43 -11.00
C VAL A 198 4.39 -14.45 -11.09
N VAL A 199 4.16 -15.19 -10.00
CA VAL A 199 3.04 -16.13 -9.88
C VAL A 199 1.96 -15.53 -8.99
N THR A 200 0.75 -15.34 -9.51
CA THR A 200 -0.36 -14.69 -8.81
C THR A 200 -1.63 -15.56 -8.86
N PRO A 201 -2.31 -15.78 -7.72
CA PRO A 201 -3.64 -16.37 -7.72
C PRO A 201 -4.65 -15.47 -8.45
N VAL A 202 -5.47 -16.05 -9.34
CA VAL A 202 -6.57 -15.36 -10.01
C VAL A 202 -7.72 -15.17 -9.03
N LEU A 203 -8.16 -13.92 -8.86
CA LEU A 203 -9.27 -13.59 -7.98
C LEU A 203 -10.57 -14.18 -8.53
N GLN A 204 -11.37 -14.78 -7.65
CA GLN A 204 -12.68 -15.34 -7.98
C GLN A 204 -13.75 -14.71 -7.12
N GLU A 205 -14.77 -14.14 -7.75
CA GLU A 205 -15.92 -13.52 -7.08
C GLU A 205 -17.20 -13.81 -7.87
N ALA A 206 -18.17 -14.50 -7.25
CA ALA A 206 -19.48 -14.82 -7.82
C ALA A 206 -19.40 -15.48 -9.22
N GLY A 207 -18.48 -16.44 -9.38
CA GLY A 207 -18.22 -17.14 -10.65
C GLY A 207 -17.46 -16.31 -11.70
N ARG A 208 -17.03 -15.10 -11.35
CA ARG A 208 -16.17 -14.23 -12.16
C ARG A 208 -14.71 -14.40 -11.74
N TYR A 209 -13.87 -14.74 -12.69
CA TYR A 209 -12.41 -14.74 -12.58
C TYR A 209 -11.91 -13.36 -12.96
N THR A 210 -10.93 -12.84 -12.23
CA THR A 210 -10.34 -11.52 -12.46
C THR A 210 -8.82 -11.58 -12.34
N LEU A 211 -8.14 -11.26 -13.44
CA LEU A 211 -6.70 -10.98 -13.47
C LEU A 211 -6.50 -9.46 -13.35
N SER A 212 -5.68 -9.04 -12.39
CA SER A 212 -5.31 -7.63 -12.18
C SER A 212 -3.80 -7.49 -12.29
N LEU A 213 -3.34 -6.68 -13.24
CA LEU A 213 -1.93 -6.32 -13.43
C LEU A 213 -1.77 -4.82 -13.10
N PRO A 214 -1.27 -4.46 -11.91
CA PRO A 214 -1.10 -3.08 -11.53
C PRO A 214 0.10 -2.46 -12.28
N THR A 215 -0.01 -1.20 -12.70
CA THR A 215 1.04 -0.55 -13.51
C THR A 215 1.59 0.73 -12.89
N VAL A 216 0.90 1.30 -11.89
CA VAL A 216 1.24 2.57 -11.28
C VAL A 216 1.13 2.52 -9.75
N VAL A 217 2.09 3.11 -9.05
CA VAL A 217 1.95 3.41 -7.62
C VAL A 217 1.28 4.77 -7.51
N GLY A 218 0.00 4.79 -7.14
CA GLY A 218 -0.72 6.05 -6.94
C GLY A 218 -0.16 6.88 -5.77
N PRO A 219 -0.58 8.16 -5.65
CA PRO A 219 -0.18 9.02 -4.54
C PRO A 219 -0.52 8.38 -3.20
N ARG A 220 0.23 8.69 -2.15
CA ARG A 220 -0.04 8.16 -0.81
C ARG A 220 -0.01 9.28 0.22
N TYR A 221 -1.04 9.31 1.05
CA TYR A 221 -1.08 10.12 2.25
C TYR A 221 -0.10 9.53 3.28
N ILE A 222 0.83 10.37 3.74
CA ILE A 222 1.86 10.03 4.72
C ILE A 222 1.61 10.85 6.00
N PRO A 223 1.00 10.25 7.04
CA PRO A 223 0.76 10.94 8.30
C PRO A 223 2.05 11.02 9.15
N GLY A 224 1.96 11.77 10.24
CA GLY A 224 3.06 11.94 11.20
C GLY A 224 3.97 13.15 10.91
N ALA A 225 4.94 13.36 11.81
CA ALA A 225 5.91 14.43 11.70
C ALA A 225 7.22 13.93 11.04
N PRO A 226 7.83 14.68 10.10
CA PRO A 226 9.11 14.31 9.52
C PRO A 226 10.20 14.12 10.58
N THR A 227 10.89 13.00 10.54
CA THR A 227 11.98 12.67 11.49
C THR A 227 13.32 13.29 11.09
N GLY A 228 13.45 13.65 9.80
CA GLY A 228 14.70 14.11 9.20
C GLY A 228 15.57 12.97 8.67
N ALA A 229 15.26 11.71 9.01
CA ALA A 229 15.82 10.54 8.34
C ALA A 229 15.21 10.39 6.94
N ARG A 230 15.96 9.73 6.05
CA ARG A 230 15.49 9.41 4.69
C ARG A 230 16.06 8.06 4.25
N ALA A 231 15.20 7.05 4.20
CA ALA A 231 15.54 5.67 3.87
C ALA A 231 15.62 5.43 2.35
N GLY A 232 14.91 6.23 1.54
CA GLY A 232 14.80 6.10 0.09
C GLY A 232 14.84 7.42 -0.68
N LEU A 233 14.50 7.37 -1.97
CA LEU A 233 14.63 8.50 -2.90
C LEU A 233 13.29 9.16 -3.27
N GLY A 234 12.17 8.67 -2.76
CA GLY A 234 10.81 9.11 -3.03
C GLY A 234 10.45 10.54 -2.57
N ALA A 235 9.28 11.01 -2.98
CA ALA A 235 8.84 12.40 -2.79
C ALA A 235 8.58 12.76 -1.32
N ALA A 236 7.99 11.86 -0.53
CA ALA A 236 7.65 12.14 0.86
C ALA A 236 8.85 11.96 1.81
N PRO A 237 8.96 12.79 2.87
CA PRO A 237 9.91 12.55 3.95
C PRO A 237 9.44 11.40 4.83
N ASP A 238 10.38 10.66 5.43
CA ASP A 238 10.05 9.66 6.45
C ASP A 238 9.52 10.35 7.71
N THR A 239 8.49 9.75 8.31
CA THR A 239 7.80 10.28 9.48
C THR A 239 7.89 9.32 10.66
N ASP A 240 7.43 9.79 11.82
CA ASP A 240 7.30 8.97 13.03
C ASP A 240 6.20 7.89 12.94
N GLN A 241 5.32 7.96 11.93
CA GLN A 241 4.27 6.97 11.67
C GLN A 241 4.55 6.12 10.42
N VAL A 242 5.33 6.64 9.46
CA VAL A 242 5.74 5.96 8.24
C VAL A 242 7.25 6.14 8.07
N ALA A 243 8.01 5.27 8.74
CA ALA A 243 9.46 5.36 8.84
C ALA A 243 10.20 5.17 7.51
N ASP A 244 9.49 4.71 6.47
CA ASP A 244 10.01 4.43 5.14
C ASP A 244 9.18 5.09 4.03
N ALA A 245 8.49 6.18 4.34
CA ALA A 245 7.67 6.92 3.38
C ALA A 245 8.42 7.23 2.07
N SER A 246 9.71 7.56 2.17
CA SER A 246 10.59 7.84 1.04
C SER A 246 10.92 6.62 0.16
N ARG A 247 10.54 5.39 0.55
CA ARG A 247 10.66 4.18 -0.28
C ARG A 247 9.36 3.83 -1.00
N ILE A 248 8.22 4.28 -0.49
CA ILE A 248 6.89 3.92 -1.00
C ILE A 248 6.16 5.06 -1.72
N THR A 249 6.80 6.23 -1.85
CA THR A 249 6.23 7.41 -2.52
C THR A 249 7.09 7.81 -3.72
N PRO A 250 6.97 7.14 -4.88
CA PRO A 250 7.68 7.62 -6.07
C PRO A 250 7.34 9.09 -6.35
N PRO A 251 8.28 9.84 -6.96
CA PRO A 251 7.94 11.12 -7.57
C PRO A 251 6.79 10.95 -8.56
N ILE A 252 5.86 11.90 -8.58
CA ILE A 252 4.68 11.85 -9.44
C ILE A 252 4.79 12.95 -10.49
N LEU A 253 4.41 12.63 -11.72
CA LEU A 253 4.32 13.60 -12.81
C LEU A 253 3.14 14.55 -12.55
N GLY A 254 3.39 15.86 -12.66
CA GLY A 254 2.36 16.88 -12.48
C GLY A 254 1.33 16.89 -13.61
N ASP A 255 0.19 17.54 -13.37
CA ASP A 255 -0.93 17.64 -14.30
C ASP A 255 -0.48 18.04 -15.72
N GLY A 256 -0.96 17.29 -16.72
CA GLY A 256 -0.68 17.56 -18.14
C GLY A 256 0.64 17.01 -18.67
N SER A 257 1.44 16.33 -17.84
CA SER A 257 2.70 15.66 -18.22
C SER A 257 2.55 14.13 -18.19
N GLN A 258 3.23 13.41 -19.07
CA GLN A 258 3.25 11.93 -19.08
C GLN A 258 4.65 11.35 -19.34
N SER A 259 4.95 10.18 -18.79
CA SER A 259 6.29 9.56 -18.89
C SER A 259 6.62 9.06 -20.30
N CYS A 260 5.59 8.63 -21.02
CA CYS A 260 5.67 7.90 -22.28
C CYS A 260 6.46 6.58 -22.26
N ALA A 261 6.53 5.92 -21.10
CA ALA A 261 6.86 4.50 -21.08
C ALA A 261 5.73 3.73 -21.79
N ALA A 262 6.06 2.98 -22.85
CA ALA A 262 5.06 2.18 -23.56
C ALA A 262 4.61 1.01 -22.69
N LEU A 263 3.29 0.82 -22.54
CA LEU A 263 2.71 -0.36 -21.91
C LEU A 263 2.31 -1.37 -22.99
N GLU A 264 2.81 -2.60 -22.87
CA GLU A 264 2.43 -3.75 -23.67
C GLU A 264 1.89 -4.85 -22.73
N ILE A 265 0.75 -5.45 -23.07
CA ILE A 265 0.13 -6.51 -22.28
C ILE A 265 -0.40 -7.58 -23.23
N ALA A 266 -0.01 -8.83 -22.97
CA ALA A 266 -0.51 -10.04 -23.59
C ALA A 266 -0.96 -11.03 -22.51
N VAL A 267 -2.11 -11.69 -22.72
CA VAL A 267 -2.65 -12.68 -21.80
C VAL A 267 -3.13 -13.91 -22.58
N GLU A 268 -2.57 -15.09 -22.28
CA GLU A 268 -3.10 -16.38 -22.72
C GLU A 268 -3.94 -17.00 -21.59
N ILE A 269 -5.23 -17.21 -21.82
CA ILE A 269 -6.13 -17.88 -20.88
C ILE A 269 -6.34 -19.34 -21.31
N ASP A 270 -5.83 -20.28 -20.51
CA ASP A 270 -6.09 -21.72 -20.59
C ASP A 270 -6.94 -22.16 -19.38
N ALA A 271 -8.21 -21.76 -19.40
CA ALA A 271 -9.21 -22.25 -18.45
C ALA A 271 -9.59 -23.71 -18.74
N GLY A 272 -9.27 -24.20 -19.94
CA GLY A 272 -9.54 -25.51 -20.54
C GLY A 272 -10.95 -26.07 -20.32
N ILE A 273 -11.89 -25.16 -20.09
CA ILE A 273 -13.24 -25.19 -20.61
C ILE A 273 -13.47 -23.82 -21.26
N PRO A 274 -14.43 -23.70 -22.21
CA PRO A 274 -14.72 -22.43 -22.85
C PRO A 274 -15.06 -21.33 -21.83
N ILE A 275 -14.50 -20.15 -22.03
CA ILE A 275 -14.80 -18.95 -21.25
C ILE A 275 -15.92 -18.14 -21.91
N THR A 276 -16.62 -17.35 -21.11
CA THR A 276 -17.70 -16.44 -21.50
C THR A 276 -17.58 -15.13 -20.74
N GLY A 277 -18.35 -14.12 -21.14
CA GLY A 277 -18.42 -12.85 -20.39
C GLY A 277 -17.09 -12.11 -20.26
N LEU A 278 -16.15 -12.36 -21.18
CA LEU A 278 -14.84 -11.71 -21.20
C LEU A 278 -15.03 -10.19 -21.29
N ALA A 279 -14.45 -9.47 -20.34
CA ALA A 279 -14.56 -8.03 -20.24
C ALA A 279 -13.30 -7.42 -19.64
N THR A 280 -13.02 -6.18 -20.02
CA THR A 280 -11.90 -5.36 -19.52
C THR A 280 -12.47 -4.08 -18.92
N GLU A 281 -11.88 -3.59 -17.83
CA GLU A 281 -12.42 -2.42 -17.13
C GLU A 281 -11.93 -1.09 -17.74
N TYR A 282 -10.63 -0.98 -18.05
CA TYR A 282 -10.01 0.32 -18.38
C TYR A 282 -9.16 0.32 -19.65
N HIS A 283 -9.07 -0.79 -20.37
CA HIS A 283 -8.26 -0.90 -21.59
C HIS A 283 -9.08 -1.50 -22.72
N ARG A 284 -8.89 -1.02 -23.94
CA ARG A 284 -9.41 -1.69 -25.13
C ARG A 284 -8.48 -2.83 -25.51
N VAL A 285 -9.02 -4.01 -25.79
CA VAL A 285 -8.22 -5.21 -26.09
C VAL A 285 -8.63 -5.87 -27.39
N ALA A 286 -7.66 -6.37 -28.15
CA ALA A 286 -7.90 -7.31 -29.23
C ALA A 286 -7.93 -8.72 -28.66
N THR A 287 -8.82 -9.55 -29.21
CA THR A 287 -8.99 -10.93 -28.76
C THR A 287 -8.91 -11.90 -29.93
N ALA A 288 -8.32 -13.05 -29.67
CA ALA A 288 -8.31 -14.17 -30.60
C ALA A 288 -8.48 -15.49 -29.85
N GLN A 289 -9.14 -16.47 -30.48
CA GLN A 289 -9.43 -17.76 -29.85
C GLN A 289 -8.89 -18.93 -30.68
N ALA A 290 -8.41 -19.96 -29.99
CA ALA A 290 -7.99 -21.24 -30.56
C ALA A 290 -8.40 -22.38 -29.62
N GLY A 291 -9.49 -23.09 -29.95
CA GLY A 291 -10.04 -24.13 -29.07
C GLY A 291 -10.53 -23.53 -27.76
N ASP A 292 -10.05 -24.05 -26.64
CA ASP A 292 -10.38 -23.55 -25.29
C ASP A 292 -9.42 -22.45 -24.80
N ARG A 293 -8.46 -22.04 -25.63
CA ARG A 293 -7.51 -20.95 -25.33
C ARG A 293 -7.99 -19.63 -25.90
N THR A 294 -7.89 -18.59 -25.08
CA THR A 294 -8.17 -17.21 -25.48
C THR A 294 -6.93 -16.36 -25.30
N HIS A 295 -6.49 -15.72 -26.38
CA HIS A 295 -5.43 -14.73 -26.37
C HIS A 295 -6.04 -13.32 -26.32
N VAL A 296 -5.50 -12.46 -25.46
CA VAL A 296 -5.92 -11.08 -25.26
C VAL A 296 -4.69 -10.19 -25.29
N GLU A 297 -4.71 -9.13 -26.09
CA GLU A 297 -3.64 -8.14 -26.15
C GLU A 297 -4.23 -6.72 -26.16
N LEU A 298 -3.44 -5.70 -25.81
CA LEU A 298 -3.88 -4.31 -25.94
C LEU A 298 -4.19 -3.99 -27.41
N ALA A 299 -5.37 -3.42 -27.68
CA ALA A 299 -5.78 -3.08 -29.05
C ALA A 299 -5.00 -1.90 -29.64
N ARG A 300 -4.33 -1.12 -28.79
CA ARG A 300 -3.52 0.05 -29.16
C ARG A 300 -2.14 -0.11 -28.55
N ARG A 301 -1.12 0.26 -29.33
CA ARG A 301 0.25 0.39 -28.82
C ARG A 301 0.42 1.74 -28.11
N GLY A 302 1.39 1.83 -27.22
CA GLY A 302 1.74 3.08 -26.55
C GLY A 302 0.72 3.55 -25.50
N GLU A 303 -0.08 2.64 -24.96
CA GLU A 303 -0.86 2.90 -23.75
C GLU A 303 0.09 3.28 -22.61
N LEU A 304 -0.39 4.10 -21.67
CA LEU A 304 0.41 4.56 -20.54
C LEU A 304 0.22 3.62 -19.34
N PRO A 305 1.28 3.33 -18.58
CA PRO A 305 1.20 2.58 -17.33
C PRO A 305 0.65 3.46 -16.19
N ASN A 306 -0.52 4.06 -16.37
CA ASN A 306 -1.14 4.98 -15.39
C ASN A 306 -2.44 4.46 -14.78
N ARG A 307 -2.79 3.20 -15.02
CA ARG A 307 -3.98 2.55 -14.47
C ARG A 307 -3.82 1.04 -14.56
N ASP A 308 -4.43 0.32 -13.63
CA ASP A 308 -4.33 -1.14 -13.60
C ASP A 308 -4.94 -1.74 -14.88
N PHE A 309 -4.40 -2.86 -15.34
CA PHE A 309 -5.08 -3.69 -16.33
C PHE A 309 -5.93 -4.74 -15.60
N VAL A 310 -7.25 -4.71 -15.80
CA VAL A 310 -8.20 -5.60 -15.15
C VAL A 310 -9.00 -6.34 -16.20
N LEU A 311 -8.77 -7.65 -16.31
CA LEU A 311 -9.43 -8.57 -17.22
C LEU A 311 -10.29 -9.55 -16.43
N SER A 312 -11.54 -9.74 -16.83
CA SER A 312 -12.45 -10.66 -16.14
C SER A 312 -13.26 -11.52 -17.10
N TRP A 313 -13.60 -12.74 -16.67
CA TRP A 313 -14.37 -13.71 -17.45
C TRP A 313 -15.15 -14.67 -16.53
N THR A 314 -16.04 -15.46 -17.12
CA THR A 314 -16.78 -16.53 -16.46
C THR A 314 -16.57 -17.85 -17.20
N LEU A 315 -16.71 -18.98 -16.53
CA LEU A 315 -16.64 -20.29 -17.18
C LEU A 315 -18.01 -20.69 -17.76
N ALA A 316 -18.04 -21.30 -18.95
CA ALA A 316 -19.30 -21.69 -19.62
C ALA A 316 -20.00 -22.91 -18.97
N GLY A 317 -19.30 -23.65 -18.10
CA GLY A 317 -19.77 -24.89 -17.47
C GLY A 317 -20.22 -24.72 -16.02
N GLN A 318 -20.70 -25.82 -15.41
CA GLN A 318 -20.87 -25.83 -13.96
C GLN A 318 -19.52 -26.02 -13.29
N GLU A 319 -19.14 -25.06 -12.44
CA GLU A 319 -17.98 -25.20 -11.58
C GLU A 319 -18.17 -26.35 -10.59
N PRO A 320 -17.14 -27.18 -10.38
CA PRO A 320 -17.16 -28.18 -9.34
C PRO A 320 -17.25 -27.49 -7.98
N GLN A 321 -18.00 -28.08 -7.04
CA GLN A 321 -18.15 -27.51 -5.71
C GLN A 321 -16.83 -27.49 -4.91
N ALA A 322 -15.88 -28.35 -5.30
CA ALA A 322 -14.50 -28.27 -4.88
C ALA A 322 -13.59 -28.89 -5.97
N SER A 323 -12.38 -28.37 -6.13
CA SER A 323 -11.39 -28.87 -7.09
C SER A 323 -9.99 -28.90 -6.47
N MET A 324 -9.13 -29.77 -7.01
CA MET A 324 -7.71 -29.82 -6.63
C MET A 324 -6.80 -29.75 -7.85
N MET A 325 -5.73 -28.98 -7.75
CA MET A 325 -4.63 -28.94 -8.72
C MET A 325 -3.32 -29.22 -7.99
N ALA A 326 -2.39 -29.92 -8.63
CA ALA A 326 -1.12 -30.28 -8.01
C ALA A 326 0.07 -30.10 -8.97
N GLU A 327 1.21 -29.77 -8.38
CA GLU A 327 2.51 -29.61 -9.02
C GLU A 327 3.53 -30.47 -8.26
N ALA A 328 4.48 -31.07 -8.97
CA ALA A 328 5.59 -31.80 -8.37
C ALA A 328 6.92 -31.17 -8.80
N ILE A 329 7.79 -30.86 -7.83
CA ILE A 329 9.12 -30.29 -8.03
C ILE A 329 10.14 -31.13 -7.24
N GLY A 330 10.95 -31.91 -7.96
CA GLY A 330 11.91 -32.83 -7.34
C GLY A 330 11.19 -33.88 -6.47
N ASP A 331 11.55 -33.95 -5.18
CA ASP A 331 10.99 -34.88 -4.19
C ASP A 331 9.79 -34.30 -3.40
N GLU A 332 9.40 -33.06 -3.69
CA GLU A 332 8.27 -32.38 -3.07
C GLU A 332 7.14 -32.14 -4.08
N GLY A 333 5.91 -32.06 -3.58
CA GLY A 333 4.77 -31.65 -4.37
C GLY A 333 3.89 -30.69 -3.59
N TYR A 334 3.10 -29.92 -4.33
CA TYR A 334 2.25 -28.87 -3.82
C TYR A 334 0.85 -29.01 -4.42
N VAL A 335 -0.16 -28.63 -3.66
CA VAL A 335 -1.56 -28.77 -4.06
C VAL A 335 -2.34 -27.51 -3.73
N THR A 336 -3.24 -27.11 -4.61
CA THR A 336 -4.31 -26.15 -4.30
C THR A 336 -5.63 -26.91 -4.20
N VAL A 337 -6.48 -26.50 -3.25
CA VAL A 337 -7.85 -26.98 -3.08
C VAL A 337 -8.76 -25.75 -3.11
N THR A 338 -9.53 -25.58 -4.18
CA THR A 338 -10.51 -24.49 -4.28
C THR A 338 -11.89 -25.03 -3.94
N ILE A 339 -12.58 -24.38 -3.01
CA ILE A 339 -13.91 -24.76 -2.50
C ILE A 339 -14.90 -23.68 -2.91
N GLU A 340 -15.89 -24.03 -3.70
CA GLU A 340 -16.94 -23.12 -4.18
C GLU A 340 -18.18 -23.13 -3.25
N PRO A 341 -18.83 -21.98 -3.04
CA PRO A 341 -20.04 -21.90 -2.26
C PRO A 341 -21.21 -22.65 -2.94
N PRO A 342 -22.11 -23.29 -2.17
CA PRO A 342 -23.30 -23.95 -2.72
C PRO A 342 -24.22 -22.94 -3.43
N LYS A 343 -24.76 -23.32 -4.60
CA LYS A 343 -25.61 -22.46 -5.46
C LYS A 343 -27.00 -22.13 -4.89
N ALA A 344 -27.46 -22.80 -3.82
CA ALA A 344 -28.81 -22.63 -3.30
C ALA A 344 -28.83 -21.74 -2.03
N PRO A 345 -29.51 -20.58 -2.04
CA PRO A 345 -29.71 -19.80 -0.83
C PRO A 345 -30.59 -20.56 0.17
N LEU A 346 -30.17 -20.62 1.44
CA LEU A 346 -31.02 -21.09 2.53
C LEU A 346 -32.11 -20.04 2.82
N ALA A 347 -33.27 -20.47 3.33
CA ALA A 347 -34.42 -19.61 3.56
C ALA A 347 -34.08 -18.38 4.45
N PRO A 348 -34.55 -17.17 4.09
CA PRO A 348 -34.16 -15.91 4.74
C PRO A 348 -34.54 -15.78 6.23
N GLU A 349 -35.43 -16.64 6.74
CA GLU A 349 -36.02 -16.57 8.08
C GLU A 349 -35.05 -16.77 9.27
N ARG A 350 -33.76 -17.03 9.03
CA ARG A 350 -32.76 -17.34 10.09
C ARG A 350 -31.65 -16.31 10.26
N THR A 351 -31.73 -15.14 9.61
CA THR A 351 -30.66 -14.14 9.61
C THR A 351 -30.92 -13.01 10.62
N ARG A 352 -29.92 -12.68 11.45
CA ARG A 352 -29.98 -11.58 12.43
C ARG A 352 -30.14 -10.22 11.71
N PRO A 353 -30.81 -9.22 12.31
CA PRO A 353 -30.78 -7.85 11.80
C PRO A 353 -29.34 -7.34 11.60
N ARG A 354 -29.13 -6.40 10.68
CA ARG A 354 -27.80 -5.84 10.41
C ARG A 354 -27.72 -4.39 10.85
N GLU A 355 -26.54 -4.01 11.32
CA GLU A 355 -26.17 -2.61 11.49
C GLU A 355 -25.05 -2.29 10.49
N LEU A 356 -25.38 -1.54 9.44
CA LEU A 356 -24.43 -1.16 8.40
C LEU A 356 -23.77 0.19 8.72
N VAL A 357 -22.45 0.21 8.87
CA VAL A 357 -21.69 1.44 9.10
C VAL A 357 -20.88 1.76 7.85
N PHE A 358 -21.31 2.76 7.08
CA PHE A 358 -20.58 3.23 5.91
C PHE A 358 -19.50 4.22 6.36
N VAL A 359 -18.24 3.89 6.13
CA VAL A 359 -17.09 4.76 6.42
C VAL A 359 -16.58 5.30 5.11
N VAL A 360 -16.87 6.57 4.84
CA VAL A 360 -16.71 7.21 3.54
C VAL A 360 -15.50 8.12 3.58
N ASP A 361 -14.53 7.83 2.72
CA ASP A 361 -13.39 8.68 2.49
C ASP A 361 -13.82 9.94 1.74
N THR A 362 -13.54 11.11 2.31
CA THR A 362 -13.76 12.41 1.70
C THR A 362 -12.44 13.18 1.56
N SER A 363 -11.31 12.49 1.45
CA SER A 363 -9.99 13.07 1.22
C SER A 363 -9.87 13.70 -0.16
N GLY A 364 -8.77 14.43 -0.39
CA GLY A 364 -8.53 15.13 -1.66
C GLY A 364 -8.45 14.22 -2.88
N SER A 365 -8.01 12.97 -2.75
CA SER A 365 -7.96 12.02 -3.87
C SER A 365 -9.33 11.47 -4.26
N MET A 366 -10.29 11.51 -3.34
CA MET A 366 -11.69 11.16 -3.60
C MET A 366 -12.46 12.27 -4.33
N HIS A 367 -11.88 13.45 -4.55
CA HIS A 367 -12.56 14.58 -5.19
C HIS A 367 -13.11 14.21 -6.59
N GLY A 368 -14.33 14.65 -6.89
CA GLY A 368 -14.99 14.39 -8.17
C GLY A 368 -15.59 12.98 -8.29
N VAL A 369 -15.28 12.30 -9.39
CA VAL A 369 -15.92 11.03 -9.78
C VAL A 369 -15.84 9.93 -8.70
N PRO A 370 -14.71 9.71 -7.99
CA PRO A 370 -14.64 8.67 -6.96
C PRO A 370 -15.65 8.87 -5.83
N LEU A 371 -15.76 10.08 -5.28
CA LEU A 371 -16.71 10.37 -4.20
C LEU A 371 -18.17 10.31 -4.68
N GLU A 372 -18.48 10.79 -5.89
CA GLU A 372 -19.83 10.65 -6.45
C GLU A 372 -20.24 9.18 -6.62
N THR A 373 -19.29 8.34 -7.05
CA THR A 373 -19.46 6.89 -7.17
C THR A 373 -19.71 6.24 -5.80
N ALA A 374 -18.95 6.62 -4.78
CA ALA A 374 -19.16 6.16 -3.41
C ALA A 374 -20.52 6.59 -2.86
N LYS A 375 -20.95 7.85 -3.07
CA LYS A 375 -22.27 8.37 -2.66
C LYS A 375 -23.40 7.60 -3.32
N ALA A 376 -23.31 7.35 -4.64
CA ALA A 376 -24.31 6.60 -5.38
C ALA A 376 -24.43 5.15 -4.87
N THR A 377 -23.30 4.52 -4.57
CA THR A 377 -23.23 3.16 -4.02
C THR A 377 -23.86 3.06 -2.64
N ILE A 378 -23.60 4.01 -1.74
CA ILE A 378 -24.26 4.06 -0.44
C ILE A 378 -25.77 4.26 -0.62
N GLY A 379 -26.16 5.14 -1.55
CA GLY A 379 -27.56 5.38 -1.88
C GLY A 379 -28.29 4.10 -2.30
N GLU A 380 -27.72 3.32 -3.20
CA GLU A 380 -28.28 2.03 -3.63
C GLU A 380 -28.28 1.01 -2.48
N ALA A 381 -27.21 0.98 -1.67
CA ALA A 381 -27.13 0.09 -0.51
C ALA A 381 -28.23 0.38 0.51
N LEU A 382 -28.56 1.65 0.78
CA LEU A 382 -29.64 2.06 1.68
C LEU A 382 -31.02 1.58 1.20
N ASP A 383 -31.26 1.53 -0.12
CA ASP A 383 -32.54 1.07 -0.66
C ASP A 383 -32.72 -0.44 -0.59
N ARG A 384 -31.61 -1.20 -0.68
CA ARG A 384 -31.62 -2.67 -0.59
C ARG A 384 -31.61 -3.19 0.86
N MET A 385 -31.32 -2.34 1.84
CA MET A 385 -31.39 -2.70 3.27
C MET A 385 -32.78 -3.19 3.67
N ARG A 386 -32.83 -4.15 4.62
CA ARG A 386 -34.10 -4.63 5.16
C ARG A 386 -34.73 -3.56 6.06
N PRO A 387 -36.06 -3.58 6.27
CA PRO A 387 -36.71 -2.66 7.22
C PRO A 387 -36.24 -2.82 8.67
N SER A 388 -35.73 -4.00 9.04
CA SER A 388 -35.17 -4.30 10.36
C SER A 388 -33.73 -3.81 10.56
N ASP A 389 -33.05 -3.40 9.48
CA ASP A 389 -31.64 -3.02 9.53
C ASP A 389 -31.50 -1.56 10.00
N THR A 390 -30.36 -1.26 10.61
CA THR A 390 -29.94 0.09 10.99
C THR A 390 -28.71 0.51 10.19
N PHE A 391 -28.48 1.82 10.04
CA PHE A 391 -27.29 2.33 9.35
C PHE A 391 -26.66 3.52 10.06
N GLN A 392 -25.37 3.73 9.81
CA GLN A 392 -24.62 4.93 10.15
C GLN A 392 -23.74 5.32 8.97
N ILE A 393 -23.48 6.61 8.79
CA ILE A 393 -22.50 7.12 7.82
C ILE A 393 -21.45 7.89 8.61
N ILE A 394 -20.18 7.56 8.42
CA ILE A 394 -19.03 8.25 9.01
C ILE A 394 -18.21 8.78 7.86
N ARG A 395 -18.10 10.11 7.71
CA ARG A 395 -17.11 10.68 6.81
C ARG A 395 -15.75 10.74 7.49
N PHE A 396 -14.67 10.58 6.75
CA PHE A 396 -13.33 10.88 7.24
C PHE A 396 -12.47 11.57 6.19
N SER A 397 -11.63 12.49 6.66
CA SER A 397 -10.51 13.07 5.91
C SER A 397 -9.38 13.32 6.90
N ASP A 398 -9.13 14.57 7.31
CA ASP A 398 -8.21 14.88 8.43
C ASP A 398 -8.77 14.41 9.79
N THR A 399 -10.10 14.34 9.89
CA THR A 399 -10.85 13.90 11.08
C THR A 399 -12.05 13.05 10.67
N ALA A 400 -12.53 12.20 11.57
CA ALA A 400 -13.76 11.43 11.37
C ALA A 400 -14.98 12.11 12.02
N SER A 401 -16.12 12.09 11.32
CA SER A 401 -17.38 12.64 11.82
C SER A 401 -18.58 11.78 11.42
N PRO A 402 -19.39 11.30 12.39
CA PRO A 402 -20.59 10.50 12.11
C PRO A 402 -21.80 11.39 11.74
N LEU A 403 -22.70 10.85 10.92
CA LEU A 403 -24.00 11.44 10.55
C LEU A 403 -24.87 11.72 11.79
N GLY A 404 -24.82 10.83 12.78
CA GLY A 404 -25.56 10.97 14.03
C GLY A 404 -24.88 10.31 15.22
N ARG A 405 -25.38 10.58 16.43
CA ARG A 405 -24.84 10.02 17.68
C ARG A 405 -25.00 8.50 17.82
N ALA A 406 -25.94 7.91 17.07
CA ALA A 406 -26.23 6.49 17.05
C ALA A 406 -26.72 6.08 15.66
N PRO A 407 -26.62 4.78 15.31
CA PRO A 407 -27.20 4.25 14.07
C PRO A 407 -28.70 4.57 13.95
N LEU A 408 -29.14 4.87 12.74
CA LEU A 408 -30.51 5.21 12.38
C LEU A 408 -31.25 3.98 11.85
N ALA A 409 -32.54 3.83 12.17
CA ALA A 409 -33.38 2.81 11.56
C ALA A 409 -33.59 3.07 10.07
N ASN A 410 -33.69 2.02 9.24
CA ASN A 410 -33.93 2.13 7.81
C ASN A 410 -35.39 2.52 7.45
N THR A 411 -35.77 3.75 7.80
CA THR A 411 -37.06 4.35 7.42
C THR A 411 -36.91 5.27 6.21
N ALA A 412 -37.99 5.50 5.45
CA ALA A 412 -37.96 6.43 4.30
C ALA A 412 -37.47 7.83 4.70
N LYS A 413 -37.87 8.32 5.88
CA LYS A 413 -37.43 9.61 6.43
C LYS A 413 -35.93 9.64 6.69
N ASN A 414 -35.38 8.59 7.31
CA ASN A 414 -33.95 8.52 7.61
C ASN A 414 -33.12 8.32 6.35
N ARG A 415 -33.61 7.58 5.35
CA ARG A 415 -32.95 7.47 4.04
C ARG A 415 -32.87 8.81 3.33
N ALA A 416 -33.95 9.60 3.33
CA ALA A 416 -33.93 10.94 2.76
C ALA A 416 -32.89 11.83 3.48
N PHE A 417 -32.89 11.84 4.82
CA PHE A 417 -31.88 12.56 5.61
C PHE A 417 -30.44 12.13 5.30
N ALA A 418 -30.19 10.84 5.13
CA ALA A 418 -28.88 10.31 4.76
C ALA A 418 -28.45 10.77 3.34
N ARG A 419 -29.37 10.79 2.38
CA ARG A 419 -29.10 11.28 1.02
C ARG A 419 -28.78 12.77 1.01
N ASP A 420 -29.51 13.57 1.77
CA ASP A 420 -29.23 15.01 1.90
C ASP A 420 -27.84 15.25 2.51
N TYR A 421 -27.44 14.43 3.50
CA TYR A 421 -26.10 14.48 4.06
C TYR A 421 -25.02 14.07 3.05
N LEU A 422 -25.22 12.96 2.32
CA LEU A 422 -24.30 12.51 1.28
C LEU A 422 -24.12 13.57 0.19
N ALA A 423 -25.19 14.23 -0.24
CA ALA A 423 -25.13 15.29 -1.25
C ALA A 423 -24.28 16.50 -0.83
N GLN A 424 -24.07 16.71 0.47
CA GLN A 424 -23.25 17.80 1.02
C GLN A 424 -21.77 17.42 1.22
N LEU A 425 -21.41 16.15 1.04
CA LEU A 425 -20.00 15.74 1.16
C LEU A 425 -19.21 16.24 -0.05
N ASP A 426 -17.99 16.68 0.19
CA ASP A 426 -17.06 17.10 -0.85
C ASP A 426 -15.65 16.55 -0.53
N GLY A 427 -14.85 16.30 -1.56
CA GLY A 427 -13.52 15.71 -1.43
C GLY A 427 -12.47 16.78 -1.11
N GLY A 428 -11.75 16.62 0.00
CA GLY A 428 -10.67 17.53 0.41
C GLY A 428 -10.01 17.16 1.74
N GLY A 429 -8.81 17.71 1.97
CA GLY A 429 -8.01 17.42 3.17
C GLY A 429 -7.19 16.14 3.05
N GLY A 430 -6.60 15.70 4.16
CA GLY A 430 -5.82 14.46 4.25
C GLY A 430 -6.67 13.20 4.36
N THR A 431 -6.01 12.06 4.61
CA THR A 431 -6.63 10.73 4.66
C THR A 431 -6.30 10.01 5.97
N ASN A 432 -6.74 10.58 7.09
CA ASN A 432 -6.59 9.99 8.42
C ASN A 432 -7.58 8.83 8.63
N MET A 433 -7.34 7.73 7.93
CA MET A 433 -8.18 6.53 7.98
C MET A 433 -8.24 5.89 9.36
N LEU A 434 -7.18 6.04 10.18
CA LEU A 434 -7.15 5.53 11.54
C LEU A 434 -8.29 6.13 12.38
N ASP A 435 -8.53 7.44 12.28
CA ASP A 435 -9.67 8.09 12.94
C ASP A 435 -11.01 7.51 12.46
N GLY A 436 -11.14 7.24 11.16
CA GLY A 436 -12.33 6.61 10.57
C GLY A 436 -12.57 5.19 11.12
N ILE A 437 -11.51 4.38 11.21
CA ILE A 437 -11.54 3.03 11.79
C ILE A 437 -11.92 3.09 13.27
N LEU A 438 -11.26 3.93 14.04
CA LEU A 438 -11.55 4.06 15.46
C LEU A 438 -12.98 4.54 15.69
N ALA A 439 -13.46 5.51 14.91
CA ALA A 439 -14.85 5.95 14.97
C ALA A 439 -15.83 4.80 14.70
N ALA A 440 -15.60 3.99 13.66
CA ALA A 440 -16.47 2.87 13.33
C ALA A 440 -16.47 1.76 14.39
N LEU A 441 -15.30 1.42 14.93
CA LEU A 441 -15.14 0.29 15.85
C LEU A 441 -15.50 0.65 17.31
N THR A 442 -15.36 1.90 17.72
CA THR A 442 -15.61 2.33 19.11
C THR A 442 -17.02 2.85 19.38
N MET A 443 -17.84 3.08 18.35
CA MET A 443 -19.24 3.44 18.52
C MET A 443 -19.97 2.41 19.40
N PRO A 444 -20.92 2.84 20.27
CA PRO A 444 -21.68 1.94 21.13
C PRO A 444 -22.25 0.76 20.35
N GLN A 445 -21.93 -0.46 20.75
CA GLN A 445 -22.41 -1.69 20.12
C GLN A 445 -23.69 -2.18 20.80
N HIS A 446 -24.61 -2.75 20.02
CA HIS A 446 -25.65 -3.60 20.60
C HIS A 446 -24.95 -4.78 21.31
N GLY A 447 -25.32 -5.07 22.57
CA GLY A 447 -24.62 -6.07 23.39
C GLY A 447 -24.63 -7.49 22.79
N LYS A 448 -23.93 -8.45 23.41
CA LYS A 448 -23.70 -9.81 22.88
C LYS A 448 -24.92 -10.75 22.83
N ALA A 449 -26.15 -10.24 22.80
CA ALA A 449 -27.34 -11.07 22.75
C ALA A 449 -27.45 -11.82 21.42
N ALA A 450 -27.98 -13.05 21.43
CA ALA A 450 -28.10 -13.89 20.22
C ALA A 450 -28.99 -13.28 19.12
N GLN A 451 -29.81 -12.26 19.44
CA GLN A 451 -30.63 -11.50 18.49
C GLN A 451 -30.12 -10.07 18.23
N ALA A 452 -28.98 -9.68 18.81
CA ALA A 452 -28.42 -8.35 18.56
C ALA A 452 -28.02 -8.20 17.08
N PRO A 453 -28.18 -7.00 16.51
CA PRO A 453 -27.76 -6.75 15.14
C PRO A 453 -26.28 -7.07 14.91
N MET A 454 -25.96 -7.71 13.80
CA MET A 454 -24.58 -7.90 13.38
C MET A 454 -24.05 -6.59 12.78
N ARG A 455 -22.99 -6.02 13.38
CA ARG A 455 -22.32 -4.84 12.84
C ARG A 455 -21.46 -5.23 11.65
N MET A 456 -21.69 -4.55 10.53
CA MET A 456 -20.90 -4.64 9.31
C MET A 456 -20.42 -3.25 8.95
N VAL A 457 -19.10 -3.04 8.93
CA VAL A 457 -18.48 -1.78 8.55
C VAL A 457 -18.05 -1.89 7.10
N LEU A 458 -18.45 -0.94 6.25
CA LEU A 458 -18.04 -0.87 4.85
C LEU A 458 -17.19 0.38 4.64
N PHE A 459 -15.91 0.22 4.33
CA PHE A 459 -15.01 1.31 3.97
C PHE A 459 -15.11 1.61 2.48
N LEU A 460 -15.26 2.88 2.10
CA LEU A 460 -15.27 3.33 0.71
C LEU A 460 -14.12 4.33 0.53
N THR A 461 -13.08 3.93 -0.20
CA THR A 461 -11.80 4.67 -0.34
C THR A 461 -11.03 4.20 -1.57
N ASP A 462 -10.12 5.03 -2.08
CA ASP A 462 -9.10 4.63 -3.06
C ASP A 462 -7.86 3.98 -2.41
N GLY A 463 -7.74 4.08 -1.08
CA GLY A 463 -6.71 3.42 -0.28
C GLY A 463 -5.31 4.06 -0.35
N TYR A 464 -5.19 5.29 -0.87
CA TYR A 464 -3.94 6.02 -1.04
C TYR A 464 -3.29 6.46 0.29
N ILE A 465 -2.78 5.50 1.05
CA ILE A 465 -2.30 5.66 2.43
C ILE A 465 -0.99 4.88 2.63
N GLY A 466 -0.08 5.40 3.47
CA GLY A 466 1.23 4.77 3.76
C GLY A 466 1.43 4.15 5.14
N ASN A 467 0.49 4.30 6.10
CA ASN A 467 0.58 3.74 7.45
C ASN A 467 -0.26 2.46 7.65
N GLU A 468 -0.19 1.51 6.70
CA GLU A 468 -1.05 0.31 6.73
C GLU A 468 -0.84 -0.58 7.96
N HIS A 469 0.38 -0.65 8.48
CA HIS A 469 0.70 -1.46 9.66
C HIS A 469 -0.11 -1.01 10.90
N GLU A 470 -0.11 0.29 11.18
CA GLU A 470 -0.86 0.88 12.30
C GLU A 470 -2.37 0.67 12.12
N ILE A 471 -2.86 0.77 10.89
CA ILE A 471 -4.25 0.50 10.54
C ILE A 471 -4.63 -0.96 10.83
N PHE A 472 -3.83 -1.93 10.38
CA PHE A 472 -4.11 -3.35 10.64
C PHE A 472 -4.05 -3.68 12.12
N GLU A 473 -3.08 -3.13 12.85
CA GLU A 473 -2.98 -3.29 14.31
C GLU A 473 -4.23 -2.74 15.03
N ALA A 474 -4.70 -1.55 14.63
CA ALA A 474 -5.87 -0.94 15.24
C ALA A 474 -7.15 -1.77 15.04
N VAL A 475 -7.32 -2.36 13.85
CA VAL A 475 -8.44 -3.25 13.53
C VAL A 475 -8.32 -4.55 14.31
N ASP A 476 -7.17 -5.23 14.29
CA ASP A 476 -6.95 -6.51 14.97
C ASP A 476 -7.29 -6.42 16.47
N GLN A 477 -6.87 -5.34 17.12
CA GLN A 477 -7.12 -5.10 18.55
C GLN A 477 -8.60 -4.82 18.89
N ARG A 478 -9.43 -4.37 17.94
CA ARG A 478 -10.76 -3.78 18.23
C ARG A 478 -11.93 -4.40 17.47
N VAL A 479 -11.68 -5.22 16.46
CA VAL A 479 -12.72 -5.73 15.55
C VAL A 479 -13.84 -6.50 16.28
N GLY A 480 -13.53 -7.26 17.34
CA GLY A 480 -14.55 -7.89 18.19
C GLY A 480 -15.45 -8.89 17.42
N GLU A 481 -16.75 -8.63 17.32
CA GLU A 481 -17.69 -9.42 16.48
C GLU A 481 -18.05 -8.70 15.16
N THR A 482 -17.47 -7.51 14.94
CA THR A 482 -17.69 -6.68 13.75
C THR A 482 -17.10 -7.37 12.52
N ARG A 483 -17.78 -7.22 11.38
CA ARG A 483 -17.23 -7.60 10.07
C ARG A 483 -16.86 -6.35 9.29
N LEU A 484 -15.64 -6.30 8.78
CA LEU A 484 -15.15 -5.15 8.01
C LEU A 484 -15.04 -5.55 6.54
N PHE A 485 -15.74 -4.81 5.70
CA PHE A 485 -15.73 -4.88 4.26
C PHE A 485 -15.07 -3.64 3.69
N SER A 486 -14.39 -3.81 2.56
CA SER A 486 -13.72 -2.73 1.86
C SER A 486 -14.28 -2.63 0.45
N LEU A 487 -14.57 -1.40 0.01
CA LEU A 487 -14.93 -1.07 -1.36
C LEU A 487 -13.85 -0.14 -1.92
N GLY A 488 -13.01 -0.68 -2.79
CA GLY A 488 -11.98 0.10 -3.49
C GLY A 488 -12.61 0.88 -4.64
N VAL A 489 -12.48 2.20 -4.63
CA VAL A 489 -13.03 3.08 -5.68
C VAL A 489 -11.89 3.70 -6.48
N GLY A 490 -11.85 3.43 -7.79
CA GLY A 490 -10.85 4.01 -8.70
C GLY A 490 -10.12 2.98 -9.55
N SER A 491 -9.23 3.43 -10.43
CA SER A 491 -8.53 2.59 -11.41
C SER A 491 -7.17 2.04 -10.98
N SER A 492 -6.65 2.46 -9.81
CA SER A 492 -5.35 2.03 -9.26
C SER A 492 -5.32 2.09 -7.72
N VAL A 493 -6.28 1.41 -7.10
CA VAL A 493 -6.45 1.42 -5.64
C VAL A 493 -5.34 0.65 -4.92
N ASN A 494 -5.11 0.96 -3.64
CA ASN A 494 -4.18 0.20 -2.81
C ASN A 494 -4.79 -1.14 -2.35
N ARG A 495 -4.76 -2.14 -3.23
CA ARG A 495 -5.31 -3.49 -2.99
C ARG A 495 -4.73 -4.16 -1.75
N TYR A 496 -3.43 -3.99 -1.46
CA TYR A 496 -2.80 -4.49 -0.23
C TYR A 496 -3.53 -4.02 1.05
N LEU A 497 -3.86 -2.73 1.13
CA LEU A 497 -4.60 -2.17 2.27
C LEU A 497 -6.02 -2.73 2.34
N LEU A 498 -6.74 -2.72 1.21
CA LEU A 498 -8.16 -3.08 1.17
C LEU A 498 -8.39 -4.57 1.44
N ASP A 499 -7.56 -5.44 0.85
CA ASP A 499 -7.56 -6.89 1.11
C ASP A 499 -7.13 -7.19 2.53
N GLY A 500 -6.10 -6.50 3.03
CA GLY A 500 -5.63 -6.64 4.41
C GLY A 500 -6.72 -6.26 5.42
N LEU A 501 -7.42 -5.16 5.20
CA LEU A 501 -8.55 -4.71 6.02
C LEU A 501 -9.68 -5.75 6.05
N ALA A 502 -10.05 -6.29 4.88
CA ALA A 502 -11.06 -7.33 4.79
C ALA A 502 -10.61 -8.61 5.52
N ARG A 503 -9.33 -9.00 5.37
CA ARG A 503 -8.75 -10.20 6.01
C ARG A 503 -8.73 -10.09 7.53
N VAL A 504 -8.14 -9.02 8.08
CA VAL A 504 -8.08 -8.76 9.54
C VAL A 504 -9.48 -8.53 10.10
N GLY A 505 -10.33 -7.86 9.33
CA GLY A 505 -11.72 -7.56 9.63
C GLY A 505 -12.72 -8.70 9.46
N ARG A 506 -12.27 -9.86 8.98
CA ARG A 506 -13.08 -11.06 8.68
C ARG A 506 -14.31 -10.77 7.78
N GLY A 507 -14.17 -9.83 6.85
CA GLY A 507 -15.14 -9.57 5.80
C GLY A 507 -14.52 -9.85 4.42
N ALA A 508 -14.89 -9.04 3.44
CA ALA A 508 -14.47 -9.22 2.06
C ALA A 508 -14.30 -7.87 1.36
N VAL A 509 -13.55 -7.88 0.27
CA VAL A 509 -13.31 -6.71 -0.58
C VAL A 509 -14.21 -6.78 -1.82
N THR A 510 -14.57 -5.62 -2.35
CA THR A 510 -15.11 -5.46 -3.71
C THR A 510 -14.43 -4.25 -4.33
N TYR A 511 -14.14 -4.33 -5.63
CA TYR A 511 -13.54 -3.24 -6.39
C TYR A 511 -14.60 -2.63 -7.31
N MET A 512 -14.53 -1.32 -7.48
CA MET A 512 -15.47 -0.56 -8.28
C MET A 512 -14.73 0.41 -9.19
N GLY A 513 -14.94 0.23 -10.50
CA GLY A 513 -14.48 1.19 -11.50
C GLY A 513 -15.27 2.51 -11.44
N PRO A 514 -14.68 3.65 -11.87
CA PRO A 514 -15.33 4.96 -11.80
C PRO A 514 -16.70 5.07 -12.48
N GLU A 515 -16.99 4.24 -13.48
CA GLU A 515 -18.30 4.23 -14.16
C GLU A 515 -19.01 2.87 -14.09
N GLU A 516 -18.56 1.96 -13.23
CA GLU A 516 -19.29 0.71 -12.99
C GLU A 516 -20.66 1.04 -12.35
N PRO A 517 -21.77 0.44 -12.79
CA PRO A 517 -23.08 0.71 -12.21
C PRO A 517 -23.13 0.36 -10.71
N PRO A 518 -23.47 1.31 -9.81
CA PRO A 518 -23.52 1.04 -8.36
C PRO A 518 -24.45 -0.13 -7.99
N LYS A 519 -25.53 -0.32 -8.74
CA LYS A 519 -26.48 -1.42 -8.54
C LYS A 519 -25.87 -2.81 -8.67
N GLU A 520 -24.94 -2.99 -9.59
CA GLU A 520 -24.27 -4.29 -9.77
C GLU A 520 -23.30 -4.56 -8.63
N VAL A 521 -22.51 -3.57 -8.25
CA VAL A 521 -21.56 -3.62 -7.13
C VAL A 521 -22.28 -3.90 -5.80
N VAL A 522 -23.34 -3.14 -5.51
CA VAL A 522 -24.19 -3.36 -4.32
C VAL A 522 -24.87 -4.73 -4.39
N GLY A 523 -25.29 -5.17 -5.57
CA GLY A 523 -25.82 -6.51 -5.78
C GLY A 523 -24.85 -7.60 -5.28
N ARG A 524 -23.61 -7.58 -5.77
CA ARG A 524 -22.55 -8.53 -5.35
C ARG A 524 -22.31 -8.48 -3.84
N PHE A 525 -22.26 -7.28 -3.26
CA PHE A 525 -22.10 -7.10 -1.82
C PHE A 525 -23.26 -7.73 -1.01
N TYR A 526 -24.50 -7.47 -1.40
CA TYR A 526 -25.67 -8.03 -0.69
C TYR A 526 -25.78 -9.55 -0.87
N ASP A 527 -25.53 -10.05 -2.07
CA ASP A 527 -25.55 -11.49 -2.35
C ASP A 527 -24.56 -12.24 -1.43
N ARG A 528 -23.42 -11.61 -1.09
CA ARG A 528 -22.45 -12.11 -0.12
C ARG A 528 -22.95 -12.09 1.32
N ILE A 529 -23.52 -10.96 1.79
CA ILE A 529 -23.91 -10.81 3.21
C ILE A 529 -25.28 -11.41 3.55
N ASP A 530 -26.12 -11.73 2.55
CA ASP A 530 -27.46 -12.33 2.73
C ASP A 530 -27.46 -13.86 2.73
N SER A 531 -26.36 -14.50 2.30
CA SER A 531 -26.35 -15.92 1.94
C SER A 531 -25.59 -16.81 2.94
N PRO A 532 -25.92 -18.11 3.02
CA PRO A 532 -25.43 -19.00 4.06
C PRO A 532 -23.93 -19.27 4.01
N VAL A 533 -23.39 -19.51 5.21
CA VAL A 533 -21.98 -19.70 5.52
C VAL A 533 -21.72 -21.20 5.71
N LEU A 534 -20.85 -21.82 4.90
CA LEU A 534 -20.25 -23.11 5.30
C LEU A 534 -19.19 -22.77 6.35
N THR A 535 -19.45 -23.12 7.60
CA THR A 535 -18.56 -22.84 8.74
C THR A 535 -17.82 -24.09 9.19
N ASP A 536 -16.83 -23.91 10.06
CA ASP A 536 -16.07 -25.01 10.68
C ASP A 536 -15.45 -25.95 9.61
N ILE A 537 -14.94 -25.37 8.54
CA ILE A 537 -14.39 -26.11 7.40
C ILE A 537 -13.11 -26.85 7.80
N SER A 538 -13.01 -28.11 7.40
CA SER A 538 -11.79 -28.93 7.52
C SER A 538 -11.64 -29.86 6.32
N LEU A 539 -10.38 -30.15 5.97
CA LEU A 539 -10.00 -31.06 4.90
C LEU A 539 -9.29 -32.27 5.50
N ASP A 540 -9.77 -33.45 5.16
CA ASP A 540 -9.21 -34.74 5.56
C ASP A 540 -8.64 -35.44 4.33
N PHE A 541 -7.31 -35.41 4.19
CA PHE A 541 -6.61 -35.87 2.98
C PHE A 541 -6.34 -37.38 2.95
N GLY A 542 -6.73 -38.12 3.98
CA GLY A 542 -6.56 -39.57 4.02
C GLY A 542 -5.15 -40.04 3.63
N ALA A 543 -5.05 -40.88 2.60
CA ALA A 543 -3.78 -41.45 2.12
C ALA A 543 -2.97 -40.51 1.21
N LEU A 544 -3.49 -39.32 0.85
CA LEU A 544 -2.78 -38.37 -0.02
C LEU A 544 -1.55 -37.74 0.66
N GLY A 545 -1.46 -37.80 2.00
CA GLY A 545 -0.29 -37.34 2.75
C GLY A 545 -0.02 -35.84 2.66
N ILE A 546 -1.04 -35.04 2.37
CA ILE A 546 -0.94 -33.58 2.27
C ILE A 546 -0.88 -32.97 3.67
N THR A 547 0.09 -32.08 3.88
CA THR A 547 0.39 -31.38 5.13
C THR A 547 0.70 -29.90 4.86
N ASP A 548 1.08 -29.13 5.89
CA ASP A 548 1.46 -27.71 5.79
C ASP A 548 0.42 -26.86 5.04
N LEU A 549 -0.81 -26.88 5.55
CA LEU A 549 -1.95 -26.22 4.92
C LEU A 549 -2.00 -24.72 5.24
N TYR A 550 -2.25 -23.90 4.22
CA TYR A 550 -2.47 -22.47 4.36
C TYR A 550 -3.73 -22.01 3.61
N PRO A 551 -4.58 -21.15 4.23
CA PRO A 551 -4.47 -20.68 5.61
C PRO A 551 -4.66 -21.82 6.62
N ALA A 552 -3.89 -21.82 7.71
CA ALA A 552 -3.92 -22.89 8.71
C ALA A 552 -5.29 -23.05 9.39
N LYS A 553 -6.03 -21.95 9.51
CA LYS A 553 -7.45 -21.95 9.85
C LYS A 553 -8.23 -21.57 8.60
N ILE A 554 -8.94 -22.54 8.03
CA ILE A 554 -9.75 -22.33 6.83
C ILE A 554 -10.88 -21.35 7.17
N PRO A 555 -11.01 -20.23 6.44
CA PRO A 555 -12.08 -19.26 6.67
C PRO A 555 -13.44 -19.86 6.34
N ASP A 556 -14.47 -19.25 6.91
CA ASP A 556 -15.85 -19.53 6.55
C ASP A 556 -16.11 -19.20 5.06
N LEU A 557 -16.89 -20.03 4.37
CA LEU A 557 -17.20 -19.85 2.95
C LEU A 557 -18.44 -18.96 2.79
N PHE A 558 -18.26 -17.81 2.15
CA PHE A 558 -19.34 -16.88 1.83
C PHE A 558 -19.83 -17.08 0.40
N HIS A 559 -21.07 -16.68 0.12
CA HIS A 559 -21.61 -16.76 -1.22
C HIS A 559 -20.78 -15.92 -2.21
N GLY A 560 -20.49 -16.53 -3.36
CA GLY A 560 -19.67 -15.93 -4.40
C GLY A 560 -18.23 -15.65 -3.97
N GLN A 561 -17.69 -16.29 -2.94
CA GLN A 561 -16.27 -16.16 -2.60
C GLN A 561 -15.71 -17.55 -2.31
N PRO A 562 -15.01 -18.17 -3.27
CA PRO A 562 -14.37 -19.44 -3.01
C PRO A 562 -13.25 -19.30 -1.97
N VAL A 563 -12.95 -20.41 -1.33
CA VAL A 563 -11.80 -20.53 -0.44
C VAL A 563 -10.78 -21.44 -1.10
N THR A 564 -9.59 -20.92 -1.33
CA THR A 564 -8.44 -21.69 -1.81
C THR A 564 -7.53 -22.02 -0.63
N VAL A 565 -7.24 -23.31 -0.46
CA VAL A 565 -6.27 -23.84 0.52
C VAL A 565 -5.09 -24.40 -0.25
N VAL A 566 -3.87 -24.09 0.17
CA VAL A 566 -2.65 -24.65 -0.40
C VAL A 566 -1.99 -25.61 0.57
N GLY A 567 -1.38 -26.68 0.07
CA GLY A 567 -0.72 -27.70 0.88
C GLY A 567 0.51 -28.29 0.20
N ARG A 568 1.23 -29.12 0.94
CA ARG A 568 2.47 -29.78 0.50
C ARG A 568 2.41 -31.28 0.75
N PHE A 569 2.99 -32.08 -0.14
CA PHE A 569 3.13 -33.53 -0.01
C PHE A 569 4.51 -34.00 -0.49
N LYS A 570 4.85 -35.28 -0.30
CA LYS A 570 6.07 -35.89 -0.83
C LYS A 570 5.80 -36.51 -2.19
N SER A 571 6.58 -36.14 -3.21
CA SER A 571 6.34 -36.53 -4.62
C SER A 571 7.27 -37.62 -5.13
N LYS A 572 8.04 -38.31 -4.26
CA LYS A 572 8.93 -39.44 -4.62
C LYS A 572 8.25 -40.59 -5.41
N GLY A 573 6.92 -40.61 -5.48
CA GLY A 573 6.12 -41.56 -6.28
C GLY A 573 5.23 -40.90 -7.34
N GLY A 574 5.46 -39.63 -7.68
CA GLY A 574 4.57 -38.81 -8.50
C GLY A 574 3.51 -38.06 -7.69
N ILE A 575 2.56 -37.44 -8.39
CA ILE A 575 1.39 -36.80 -7.78
C ILE A 575 0.44 -37.90 -7.26
N PRO A 576 0.06 -37.90 -5.97
CA PRO A 576 -0.83 -38.90 -5.42
C PRO A 576 -2.24 -38.78 -6.03
N ALA A 577 -2.90 -39.91 -6.22
CA ALA A 577 -4.30 -39.97 -6.67
C ALA A 577 -5.21 -40.44 -5.54
N GLY A 578 -6.41 -39.87 -5.44
CA GLY A 578 -7.43 -40.30 -4.49
C GLY A 578 -8.29 -39.18 -3.94
N ASP A 579 -9.14 -39.52 -2.98
CA ASP A 579 -10.14 -38.61 -2.43
C ASP A 579 -9.67 -37.98 -1.10
N ALA A 580 -9.76 -36.66 -1.02
CA ALA A 580 -9.87 -35.94 0.24
C ALA A 580 -11.35 -35.83 0.65
N THR A 581 -11.62 -35.63 1.94
CA THR A 581 -12.98 -35.35 2.45
C THR A 581 -13.04 -33.94 3.01
N LEU A 582 -13.87 -33.10 2.40
CA LEU A 582 -14.24 -31.79 2.90
C LEU A 582 -15.38 -31.93 3.90
N LYS A 583 -15.19 -31.43 5.12
CA LYS A 583 -16.18 -31.44 6.21
C LYS A 583 -16.46 -30.01 6.68
N GLY A 584 -17.67 -29.76 7.17
CA GLY A 584 -18.06 -28.47 7.76
C GLY A 584 -19.48 -28.46 8.29
N LYS A 585 -20.06 -27.27 8.48
CA LYS A 585 -21.47 -27.08 8.83
C LYS A 585 -22.16 -26.16 7.84
N LEU A 586 -23.15 -26.68 7.12
CA LEU A 586 -23.98 -25.91 6.21
C LEU A 586 -25.29 -25.54 6.91
N GLY A 587 -25.51 -24.25 7.17
CA GLY A 587 -26.70 -23.80 7.92
C GLY A 587 -26.79 -24.40 9.34
N GLY A 588 -25.64 -24.74 9.93
CA GLY A 588 -25.52 -25.40 11.23
C GLY A 588 -25.64 -26.93 11.21
N ALA A 589 -26.04 -27.54 10.09
CA ALA A 589 -26.09 -28.99 9.94
C ALA A 589 -24.74 -29.55 9.46
N PRO A 590 -24.29 -30.73 9.92
CA PRO A 590 -23.07 -31.36 9.42
C PRO A 590 -23.10 -31.52 7.90
N PHE A 591 -22.00 -31.13 7.26
CA PHE A 591 -21.78 -31.21 5.83
C PHE A 591 -20.50 -32.01 5.55
N SER A 592 -20.54 -32.87 4.53
CA SER A 592 -19.37 -33.64 4.08
C SER A 592 -19.46 -33.89 2.58
N MET A 593 -18.36 -33.72 1.85
CA MET A 593 -18.24 -34.11 0.44
C MET A 593 -16.84 -34.63 0.11
N PRO A 594 -16.70 -35.63 -0.78
CA PRO A 594 -15.41 -36.01 -1.33
C PRO A 594 -14.89 -34.93 -2.29
N VAL A 595 -13.57 -34.76 -2.34
CA VAL A 595 -12.86 -33.92 -3.31
C VAL A 595 -11.76 -34.80 -3.89
N ALA A 596 -11.79 -35.06 -5.20
CA ALA A 596 -10.86 -35.98 -5.85
C ALA A 596 -9.63 -35.24 -6.37
N LEU A 597 -8.43 -35.79 -6.14
CA LEU A 597 -7.20 -35.39 -6.80
C LEU A 597 -6.89 -36.43 -7.88
N GLU A 598 -7.04 -36.00 -9.14
CA GLU A 598 -6.90 -36.86 -10.31
C GLU A 598 -5.67 -36.43 -11.14
N PRO A 599 -4.61 -37.26 -11.24
CA PRO A 599 -3.40 -36.91 -11.99
C PRO A 599 -3.63 -36.65 -13.49
N ALA A 600 -4.68 -37.22 -14.09
CA ALA A 600 -5.01 -36.95 -15.50
C ALA A 600 -5.59 -35.54 -15.73
N HIS A 601 -6.06 -34.87 -14.66
CA HIS A 601 -6.60 -33.51 -14.69
C HIS A 601 -5.58 -32.47 -14.18
N THR A 602 -4.37 -32.89 -13.78
CA THR A 602 -3.28 -31.95 -13.52
C THR A 602 -2.76 -31.46 -14.86
N ARG A 603 -3.22 -30.27 -15.28
CA ARG A 603 -2.54 -29.52 -16.33
C ARG A 603 -1.13 -29.17 -15.86
N GLU A 604 -0.21 -28.91 -16.78
CA GLU A 604 1.08 -28.27 -16.47
C GLU A 604 0.80 -26.90 -15.84
N ALA A 605 0.50 -26.90 -14.55
CA ALA A 605 0.30 -25.73 -13.72
C ALA A 605 1.61 -25.55 -12.97
N HIS A 606 2.38 -24.55 -13.39
CA HIS A 606 3.59 -24.16 -12.72
C HIS A 606 3.28 -23.09 -11.67
N GLY A 607 4.12 -23.02 -10.62
CA GLY A 607 4.03 -21.95 -9.62
C GLY A 607 3.11 -22.22 -8.43
N ILE A 608 2.48 -23.40 -8.31
CA ILE A 608 1.76 -23.79 -7.07
C ILE A 608 2.73 -23.79 -5.88
N ALA A 609 3.98 -24.22 -6.10
CA ALA A 609 5.05 -24.14 -5.12
C ALA A 609 5.30 -22.71 -4.63
N SER A 610 5.32 -21.73 -5.55
CA SER A 610 5.52 -20.32 -5.25
C SER A 610 4.33 -19.72 -4.48
N VAL A 611 3.10 -20.08 -4.87
CA VAL A 611 1.89 -19.72 -4.12
C VAL A 611 1.90 -20.31 -2.71
N TRP A 612 2.25 -21.58 -2.54
CA TRP A 612 2.37 -22.21 -1.22
C TRP A 612 3.43 -21.53 -0.36
N ALA A 613 4.61 -21.25 -0.92
CA ALA A 613 5.69 -20.59 -0.21
C ALA A 613 5.28 -19.18 0.22
N ARG A 614 4.61 -18.42 -0.66
CA ARG A 614 4.08 -17.09 -0.34
C ARG A 614 3.02 -17.14 0.76
N GLN A 615 2.07 -18.05 0.69
CA GLN A 615 1.04 -18.20 1.74
C GLN A 615 1.64 -18.60 3.10
N ARG A 616 2.69 -19.43 3.10
CA ARG A 616 3.43 -19.76 4.31
C ARG A 616 4.19 -18.55 4.87
N ILE A 617 4.84 -17.76 4.02
CA ILE A 617 5.50 -16.50 4.40
C ILE A 617 4.49 -15.54 5.03
N ASP A 618 3.34 -15.35 4.37
CA ASP A 618 2.26 -14.50 4.86
C ASP A 618 1.72 -14.98 6.22
N ALA A 619 1.63 -16.30 6.44
CA ALA A 619 1.22 -16.86 7.72
C ALA A 619 2.23 -16.64 8.84
N LEU A 620 3.54 -16.73 8.53
CA LEU A 620 4.63 -16.43 9.47
C LEU A 620 4.60 -14.95 9.88
N LEU A 621 4.54 -14.06 8.88
CA LEU A 621 4.46 -12.62 9.09
C LEU A 621 3.16 -12.24 9.83
N GLY A 622 2.02 -12.75 9.40
CA GLY A 622 0.70 -12.34 9.89
C GLY A 622 0.35 -10.91 9.48
N LEU A 623 -0.86 -10.45 9.86
CA LEU A 623 -1.27 -9.05 9.74
C LEU A 623 -1.87 -8.59 11.08
N PRO A 624 -1.35 -7.53 11.72
CA PRO A 624 -0.14 -6.78 11.36
C PRO A 624 1.13 -7.67 11.37
N ASN A 625 2.13 -7.29 10.57
CA ASN A 625 3.36 -8.09 10.40
C ASN A 625 4.12 -8.23 11.73
N ARG A 626 4.51 -9.45 12.08
CA ARG A 626 5.49 -9.72 13.14
C ARG A 626 6.88 -9.35 12.66
N GLU A 627 7.64 -8.69 13.53
CA GLU A 627 8.99 -8.19 13.23
C GLU A 627 10.04 -8.66 14.24
N ASP A 628 9.84 -9.85 14.80
CA ASP A 628 10.83 -10.48 15.66
C ASP A 628 11.89 -11.26 14.87
N ALA A 629 13.08 -11.41 15.47
CA ALA A 629 14.23 -12.03 14.81
C ALA A 629 14.01 -13.51 14.41
N GLN A 630 13.14 -14.23 15.12
CA GLN A 630 12.84 -15.62 14.77
C GLN A 630 11.97 -15.69 13.52
N THR A 631 10.93 -14.85 13.44
CA THR A 631 10.09 -14.72 12.24
C THR A 631 10.92 -14.29 11.04
N GLU A 632 11.80 -13.29 11.20
CA GLU A 632 12.72 -12.85 10.14
C GLU A 632 13.62 -13.98 9.62
N ALA A 633 14.22 -14.76 10.51
CA ALA A 633 15.10 -15.87 10.12
C ALA A 633 14.33 -16.95 9.34
N LEU A 634 13.14 -17.35 9.82
CA LEU A 634 12.30 -18.35 9.17
C LEU A 634 11.79 -17.89 7.79
N VAL A 635 11.35 -16.62 7.69
CA VAL A 635 10.90 -16.05 6.43
C VAL A 635 12.07 -15.95 5.45
N THR A 636 13.24 -15.52 5.89
CA THR A 636 14.44 -15.41 5.05
C THR A 636 14.88 -16.78 4.53
N GLU A 637 14.94 -17.80 5.39
CA GLU A 637 15.30 -19.17 4.98
C GLU A 637 14.34 -19.72 3.92
N LEU A 638 13.03 -19.61 4.18
CA LEU A 638 12.00 -20.08 3.26
C LEU A 638 12.02 -19.32 1.92
N ALA A 639 12.19 -18.00 1.99
CA ALA A 639 12.32 -17.13 0.82
C ALA A 639 13.52 -17.53 -0.04
N LEU A 640 14.70 -17.75 0.56
CA LEU A 640 15.89 -18.20 -0.15
C LEU A 640 15.72 -19.58 -0.78
N GLN A 641 15.06 -20.52 -0.07
CA GLN A 641 14.81 -21.87 -0.56
C GLN A 641 13.90 -21.90 -1.78
N HIS A 642 12.85 -21.07 -1.78
CA HIS A 642 11.84 -21.01 -2.84
C HIS A 642 12.07 -19.86 -3.83
N ARG A 643 13.16 -19.10 -3.66
CA ARG A 643 13.46 -17.88 -4.41
C ARG A 643 12.33 -16.84 -4.39
N ILE A 644 11.62 -16.68 -3.28
CA ILE A 644 10.47 -15.74 -3.18
C ILE A 644 10.92 -14.39 -2.64
N MET A 645 10.61 -13.31 -3.36
CA MET A 645 10.84 -11.95 -2.85
C MET A 645 10.04 -11.67 -1.57
N THR A 646 10.73 -11.06 -0.60
CA THR A 646 10.16 -10.60 0.67
C THR A 646 10.86 -9.31 1.11
N LYS A 647 10.38 -8.67 2.18
CA LYS A 647 11.09 -7.51 2.78
C LYS A 647 12.51 -7.85 3.27
N TYR A 648 12.84 -9.13 3.46
CA TYR A 648 14.13 -9.61 3.99
C TYR A 648 15.08 -10.18 2.93
N THR A 649 14.63 -10.32 1.67
CA THR A 649 15.41 -10.89 0.57
C THR A 649 15.35 -9.99 -0.65
N SER A 650 16.34 -10.13 -1.54
CA SER A 650 16.43 -9.33 -2.76
C SER A 650 17.12 -10.11 -3.85
N PHE A 651 16.73 -9.85 -5.10
CA PHE A 651 17.48 -10.31 -6.27
C PHE A 651 18.53 -9.26 -6.65
N VAL A 652 19.74 -9.73 -6.95
CA VAL A 652 20.81 -8.92 -7.52
C VAL A 652 21.42 -9.63 -8.72
N ALA A 653 21.62 -8.91 -9.82
CA ALA A 653 22.28 -9.38 -11.02
C ALA A 653 23.43 -8.43 -11.36
N VAL A 654 24.63 -8.97 -11.62
CA VAL A 654 25.84 -8.18 -11.91
C VAL A 654 26.49 -8.69 -13.18
N GLU A 655 26.81 -7.81 -14.12
CA GLU A 655 27.62 -8.14 -15.28
C GLU A 655 29.09 -8.24 -14.87
N GLU A 656 29.57 -9.45 -14.61
CA GLU A 656 30.93 -9.66 -14.08
C GLU A 656 32.05 -9.48 -15.13
N ARG A 657 31.74 -9.62 -16.43
CA ARG A 657 32.77 -9.69 -17.48
C ARG A 657 33.18 -8.33 -18.03
N GLN A 658 32.38 -7.29 -17.80
CA GLN A 658 32.61 -5.97 -18.36
C GLN A 658 32.43 -4.85 -17.34
N ILE A 659 33.38 -3.92 -17.35
CA ILE A 659 33.28 -2.62 -16.69
C ILE A 659 32.93 -1.62 -17.79
N VAL A 660 31.76 -0.99 -17.68
CA VAL A 660 31.24 -0.04 -18.68
C VAL A 660 31.41 1.42 -18.25
N ASN A 661 31.71 1.65 -16.97
CA ASN A 661 31.95 2.97 -16.39
C ASN A 661 33.24 2.97 -15.53
N PRO A 662 34.42 2.86 -16.14
CA PRO A 662 35.69 2.77 -15.40
C PRO A 662 36.01 4.01 -14.58
N ASP A 663 35.44 5.17 -14.94
CA ASP A 663 35.64 6.44 -14.23
C ASP A 663 34.82 6.53 -12.94
N GLY A 664 33.81 5.66 -12.77
CA GLY A 664 32.98 5.56 -11.58
C GLY A 664 32.01 6.74 -11.37
N THR A 665 31.96 7.70 -12.28
CA THR A 665 31.03 8.84 -12.24
C THR A 665 29.70 8.44 -12.85
N TYR A 666 28.60 8.67 -12.13
CA TYR A 666 27.25 8.41 -12.61
C TYR A 666 26.27 9.39 -11.98
N GLU A 667 25.12 9.55 -12.62
CA GLU A 667 23.99 10.32 -12.09
C GLU A 667 22.81 9.40 -11.76
N THR A 668 22.25 9.51 -10.56
CA THR A 668 21.04 8.75 -10.20
C THR A 668 19.80 9.50 -10.70
N VAL A 669 19.00 8.84 -11.52
CA VAL A 669 17.71 9.32 -12.02
C VAL A 669 16.59 8.50 -11.36
N VAL A 670 15.79 9.18 -10.53
CA VAL A 670 14.58 8.58 -9.94
C VAL A 670 13.44 8.72 -10.94
N GLN A 671 12.98 7.60 -11.48
CA GLN A 671 11.88 7.54 -12.44
C GLN A 671 10.57 7.99 -11.78
N PRO A 672 9.96 9.10 -12.22
CA PRO A 672 8.63 9.47 -11.77
C PRO A 672 7.56 8.58 -12.39
N VAL A 673 6.40 8.51 -11.74
CA VAL A 673 5.22 7.76 -12.20
C VAL A 673 4.13 8.69 -12.72
N ASP A 674 3.36 8.21 -13.69
CA ASP A 674 2.17 8.90 -14.18
C ASP A 674 1.07 8.99 -13.12
N LEU A 675 0.20 10.00 -13.22
CA LEU A 675 -0.98 10.09 -12.37
C LEU A 675 -2.09 9.16 -12.86
N PRO A 676 -2.76 8.45 -11.95
CA PRO A 676 -3.99 7.74 -12.29
C PRO A 676 -5.07 8.69 -12.83
N PRO A 677 -5.86 8.27 -13.82
CA PRO A 677 -6.95 9.10 -14.33
C PRO A 677 -7.94 9.47 -13.21
N ALA A 678 -8.48 10.69 -13.29
CA ALA A 678 -9.39 11.30 -12.30
C ALA A 678 -8.79 11.54 -10.90
N VAL A 679 -7.47 11.41 -10.72
CA VAL A 679 -6.77 11.77 -9.47
C VAL A 679 -5.99 13.08 -9.68
N ASP A 680 -6.27 14.12 -8.89
CA ASP A 680 -5.50 15.38 -8.88
C ASP A 680 -4.34 15.27 -7.88
N ALA A 681 -3.09 15.43 -8.35
CA ALA A 681 -1.90 15.33 -7.50
C ALA A 681 -1.89 16.34 -6.33
N ARG A 682 -2.41 17.54 -6.55
CA ARG A 682 -2.39 18.63 -5.55
C ARG A 682 -3.32 18.32 -4.39
N THR A 683 -4.47 17.71 -4.67
CA THR A 683 -5.42 17.32 -3.64
C THR A 683 -5.05 15.97 -3.00
N ALA A 684 -4.58 15.00 -3.78
CA ALA A 684 -4.28 13.65 -3.31
C ALA A 684 -3.09 13.56 -2.33
N LEU A 685 -2.07 14.42 -2.49
CA LEU A 685 -0.89 14.41 -1.61
C LEU A 685 -1.10 15.19 -0.30
N GLY A 686 -2.21 15.92 -0.16
CA GLY A 686 -2.51 16.78 0.99
C GLY A 686 -1.63 18.06 1.08
N PRO A 687 -2.02 19.03 1.91
CA PRO A 687 -1.41 20.37 1.94
C PRO A 687 0.05 20.41 2.40
N GLN A 688 0.52 19.40 3.15
CA GLN A 688 1.91 19.34 3.62
C GLN A 688 2.90 18.80 2.56
N SER A 689 2.40 18.03 1.59
CA SER A 689 3.21 17.37 0.56
C SER A 689 3.12 18.08 -0.80
N ALA A 690 1.99 18.74 -1.09
CA ALA A 690 1.76 19.46 -2.36
C ALA A 690 2.76 20.61 -2.59
N ALA A 691 3.17 21.32 -1.53
CA ALA A 691 4.01 22.52 -1.61
C ALA A 691 5.47 22.29 -2.06
N LYS A 692 5.89 21.04 -2.32
CA LYS A 692 7.23 20.69 -2.81
C LYS A 692 7.22 19.79 -4.06
N SER A 693 6.05 19.57 -4.67
CA SER A 693 5.86 18.59 -5.75
C SER A 693 6.17 19.10 -7.16
N THR A 694 6.63 20.35 -7.33
CA THR A 694 7.21 20.79 -8.61
C THR A 694 8.51 20.03 -8.86
N LEU A 695 8.41 18.95 -9.64
CA LEU A 695 9.49 18.02 -9.92
C LEU A 695 10.42 18.59 -11.00
N HIS A 696 11.66 18.88 -10.63
CA HIS A 696 12.79 18.60 -11.52
C HIS A 696 13.21 17.15 -11.24
N ALA A 697 13.49 16.35 -12.28
CA ALA A 697 14.21 15.09 -12.11
C ALA A 697 15.44 15.40 -11.24
N ARG A 698 15.49 14.82 -10.04
CA ARG A 698 16.57 15.12 -9.08
C ARG A 698 17.78 14.30 -9.47
N PHE A 699 18.76 14.95 -10.08
CA PHE A 699 20.14 14.47 -10.16
C PHE A 699 20.71 14.43 -8.73
N ALA A 700 20.78 13.25 -8.15
CA ALA A 700 21.38 13.07 -6.83
C ALA A 700 22.87 12.81 -7.01
N ASN A 701 23.69 13.83 -6.78
CA ASN A 701 25.13 13.75 -6.96
C ASN A 701 25.78 13.15 -5.69
N PRO A 702 26.41 11.95 -5.71
CA PRO A 702 27.11 11.42 -4.56
C PRO A 702 28.43 12.18 -4.36
N SER A 703 28.58 12.86 -3.23
CA SER A 703 29.85 13.51 -2.87
C SER A 703 30.96 12.44 -2.73
N PRO A 704 32.16 12.62 -3.33
CA PRO A 704 33.26 11.69 -3.12
C PRO A 704 33.68 11.73 -1.64
N LYS A 705 33.61 10.59 -0.95
CA LYS A 705 34.13 10.46 0.42
C LYS A 705 35.65 10.68 0.40
N GLN A 706 36.09 11.89 0.72
CA GLN A 706 37.49 12.14 1.08
C GLN A 706 37.81 11.37 2.37
N ARG A 707 38.73 10.41 2.26
CA ARG A 707 39.39 9.79 3.42
C ARG A 707 40.24 10.85 4.12
N SER A 708 39.93 11.17 5.38
CA SER A 708 40.88 11.87 6.25
C SER A 708 41.12 11.06 7.53
N HIS A 709 42.38 10.71 7.75
CA HIS A 709 42.88 10.22 9.02
C HIS A 709 43.10 11.42 9.95
N GLY A 710 42.67 11.29 11.21
CA GLY A 710 42.93 12.28 12.25
C GLY A 710 42.89 11.64 13.64
N THR A 711 44.07 11.39 14.19
CA THR A 711 44.29 10.98 15.59
C THR A 711 44.18 12.19 16.53
N GLY A 712 43.47 12.08 17.65
CA GLY A 712 43.48 13.12 18.70
C GLY A 712 42.90 12.63 20.04
N ARG A 713 43.66 12.79 21.12
CA ARG A 713 43.42 12.29 22.49
C ARG A 713 43.59 13.45 23.49
N GLY A 714 42.78 13.50 24.55
CA GLY A 714 42.92 14.38 25.75
C GLY A 714 41.84 15.48 25.85
N GLY A 715 41.29 15.87 27.00
CA GLY A 715 41.51 15.52 28.41
C GLY A 715 41.19 16.72 29.35
N GLY A 716 40.37 16.51 30.39
CA GLY A 716 40.41 17.20 31.71
C GLY A 716 39.89 18.65 31.90
N GLY A 717 39.07 18.88 32.95
CA GLY A 717 38.53 20.19 33.39
C GLY A 717 39.14 20.78 34.67
N VAL A 718 38.56 21.87 35.21
CA VAL A 718 38.50 22.26 36.65
C VAL A 718 37.52 23.44 36.87
N ALA A 719 36.96 23.50 38.07
CA ALA A 719 35.99 24.48 38.58
C ALA A 719 36.60 25.29 39.76
N GLU A 720 36.11 26.52 39.98
CA GLU A 720 36.14 27.36 41.21
C GLU A 720 35.26 28.61 40.93
N GLY A 721 34.46 29.22 41.82
CA GLY A 721 34.26 29.10 43.26
C GLY A 721 33.02 29.87 43.78
N THR A 722 32.84 29.79 45.09
CA THR A 722 31.76 30.16 46.03
C THR A 722 31.46 31.65 46.27
N ILE A 723 30.26 31.95 46.81
CA ILE A 723 29.83 32.93 47.87
C ILE A 723 28.29 32.74 47.98
N GLY A 724 27.55 32.72 49.10
CA GLY A 724 27.72 33.14 50.50
C GLY A 724 26.38 33.74 50.98
N LEU A 725 25.88 33.30 52.15
CA LEU A 725 24.53 33.51 52.72
C LEU A 725 24.07 34.96 52.98
N GLY A 726 22.75 35.17 53.08
CA GLY A 726 22.11 36.34 53.71
C GLY A 726 20.60 36.21 53.95
N ASN A 727 20.19 36.31 55.22
CA ASN A 727 18.89 36.11 55.87
C ASN A 727 17.65 36.98 55.45
N VAL A 728 16.51 36.63 56.09
CA VAL A 728 15.31 37.43 56.47
C VAL A 728 14.17 37.41 55.42
N GLY A 729 12.88 37.18 55.71
CA GLY A 729 12.13 36.90 56.93
C GLY A 729 10.61 37.06 56.68
N ILE A 730 9.83 36.23 57.40
CA ILE A 730 8.50 36.45 58.01
C ILE A 730 7.21 36.84 57.21
N ILE A 731 6.18 36.00 57.46
CA ILE A 731 4.74 36.26 57.72
C ILE A 731 3.79 36.62 56.56
N GLY A 732 2.73 35.81 56.44
CA GLY A 732 1.46 36.21 55.81
C GLY A 732 0.48 35.04 55.64
N LYS A 733 -0.39 34.80 56.63
CA LYS A 733 -1.54 33.88 56.56
C LYS A 733 -2.68 34.50 55.74
N GLY A 734 -3.49 33.66 55.08
CA GLY A 734 -4.81 34.05 54.59
C GLY A 734 -5.54 32.90 53.90
N GLY A 735 -6.43 32.23 54.64
CA GLY A 735 -7.35 31.22 54.08
C GLY A 735 -8.60 31.87 53.48
N GLY A 736 -9.33 31.11 52.66
CA GLY A 736 -10.60 31.52 52.09
C GLY A 736 -11.20 30.44 51.19
N SER A 737 -12.06 29.61 51.78
CA SER A 737 -12.96 28.66 51.14
C SER A 737 -14.04 29.36 50.32
N GLY A 738 -14.45 28.78 49.19
CA GLY A 738 -15.67 29.20 48.48
C GLY A 738 -16.05 28.24 47.36
N ALA A 739 -17.06 27.42 47.61
CA ALA A 739 -17.81 26.68 46.59
C ALA A 739 -18.86 27.61 45.96
N GLY A 740 -19.12 27.47 44.66
CA GLY A 740 -20.21 28.18 43.97
C GLY A 740 -20.43 27.65 42.57
N ALA A 741 -21.54 26.95 42.37
CA ALA A 741 -22.11 26.64 41.05
C ALA A 741 -23.04 27.79 40.63
N GLY A 742 -23.02 28.14 39.34
CA GLY A 742 -23.97 29.09 38.75
C GLY A 742 -23.99 29.00 37.23
N TYR A 743 -25.11 28.51 36.68
CA TYR A 743 -25.45 28.63 35.27
C TYR A 743 -26.00 30.03 35.00
N GLY A 744 -25.35 30.78 34.12
CA GLY A 744 -25.86 32.03 33.56
C GLY A 744 -25.99 31.90 32.04
N ARG A 745 -27.22 32.01 31.52
CA ARG A 745 -27.48 32.27 30.11
C ARG A 745 -27.16 33.73 29.84
N GLY A 746 -26.18 34.00 28.98
CA GLY A 746 -25.94 35.30 28.36
C GLY A 746 -26.11 35.15 26.85
N ALA A 747 -27.11 35.83 26.29
CA ALA A 747 -27.17 36.10 24.87
C ALA A 747 -26.08 37.13 24.55
N GLY A 748 -25.15 36.77 23.67
CA GLY A 748 -24.14 37.66 23.12
C GLY A 748 -24.04 37.41 21.62
N GLU A 749 -24.19 38.47 20.83
CA GLU A 749 -23.97 38.47 19.40
C GLU A 749 -22.59 37.89 19.06
N ALA A 750 -22.58 36.88 18.19
CA ALA A 750 -21.35 36.27 17.70
C ALA A 750 -20.71 37.19 16.66
N HIS A 751 -19.76 38.02 17.08
CA HIS A 751 -18.72 38.50 16.17
C HIS A 751 -17.75 37.34 15.90
N GLY A 752 -17.51 37.04 14.62
CA GLY A 752 -16.51 36.07 14.19
C GLY A 752 -15.12 36.50 14.66
N GLY A 753 -14.62 35.87 15.72
CA GLY A 753 -13.27 36.06 16.22
C GLY A 753 -12.30 35.09 15.55
N ARG A 754 -11.18 35.61 15.05
CA ARG A 754 -10.04 34.82 14.56
C ARG A 754 -9.50 33.92 15.69
N VAL A 755 -9.22 32.65 15.41
CA VAL A 755 -8.68 31.74 16.43
C VAL A 755 -7.17 31.99 16.54
N PRO A 756 -6.62 32.30 17.73
CA PRO A 756 -5.20 32.55 17.87
C PRO A 756 -4.37 31.28 17.68
N ARG A 757 -3.37 31.36 16.79
CA ARG A 757 -2.33 30.33 16.67
C ARG A 757 -1.15 30.68 17.57
N VAL A 758 -0.89 29.79 18.52
CA VAL A 758 0.33 29.82 19.36
C VAL A 758 1.20 28.64 18.96
N ARG A 759 2.36 28.91 18.37
CA ARG A 759 3.32 27.88 17.98
C ARG A 759 4.49 27.85 18.95
N ALA A 760 4.60 26.74 19.66
CA ALA A 760 5.67 26.41 20.58
C ALA A 760 6.87 25.82 19.80
N GLN A 761 8.07 26.39 19.93
CA GLN A 761 9.29 25.95 19.22
C GLN A 761 10.22 25.09 20.11
N LYS A 762 11.35 24.61 19.56
CA LYS A 762 12.28 23.74 20.32
C LYS A 762 12.91 24.52 21.50
N PRO A 763 12.88 24.00 22.74
CA PRO A 763 13.48 24.67 23.88
C PRO A 763 15.00 24.45 23.96
N GLU A 764 15.70 25.43 24.50
CA GLU A 764 17.05 25.30 25.02
C GLU A 764 16.97 25.04 26.54
N VAL A 765 17.64 23.98 27.00
CA VAL A 765 17.57 23.53 28.40
C VAL A 765 18.97 23.28 28.91
N ALA A 766 19.29 23.87 30.07
CA ALA A 766 20.49 23.58 30.84
C ALA A 766 20.09 22.96 32.18
N GLY A 767 20.33 21.65 32.35
CA GLY A 767 20.00 20.87 33.55
C GLY A 767 19.40 19.48 33.26
N ALA A 768 19.10 18.71 34.32
CA ALA A 768 18.76 17.28 34.28
C ALA A 768 17.24 16.98 34.25
N ILE A 769 16.47 17.67 33.39
CA ILE A 769 15.12 17.25 32.98
C ILE A 769 15.12 17.03 31.48
N ASP A 770 14.56 15.91 31.04
CA ASP A 770 14.40 15.58 29.63
C ASP A 770 13.61 16.66 28.86
N LYS A 771 14.13 17.07 27.70
CA LYS A 771 13.56 18.13 26.87
C LYS A 771 12.15 17.78 26.34
N ASP A 772 11.84 16.50 26.15
CA ASP A 772 10.54 16.03 25.67
C ASP A 772 9.47 16.06 26.76
N ILE A 773 9.85 15.85 28.02
CA ILE A 773 8.96 16.07 29.17
C ILE A 773 8.56 17.54 29.27
N ILE A 774 9.52 18.45 29.11
CA ILE A 774 9.26 19.90 29.10
C ILE A 774 8.30 20.26 27.97
N ARG A 775 8.53 19.77 26.74
CA ARG A 775 7.64 20.01 25.58
C ARG A 775 6.23 19.51 25.84
N ARG A 776 6.08 18.32 26.43
CA ARG A 776 4.77 17.73 26.73
C ARG A 776 3.97 18.59 27.70
N ILE A 777 4.59 19.08 28.77
CA ILE A 777 3.91 19.92 29.77
C ILE A 777 3.56 21.29 29.17
N VAL A 778 4.47 21.91 28.42
CA VAL A 778 4.19 23.18 27.72
C VAL A 778 3.02 23.03 26.74
N ARG A 779 2.95 21.92 25.97
CA ARG A 779 1.83 21.63 25.07
C ARG A 779 0.51 21.41 25.82
N ALA A 780 0.54 20.69 26.94
CA ALA A 780 -0.66 20.46 27.76
C ALA A 780 -1.26 21.76 28.31
N HIS A 781 -0.44 22.77 28.57
CA HIS A 781 -0.87 24.08 29.08
C HIS A 781 -0.97 25.18 28.01
N ILE A 782 -0.90 24.83 26.72
CA ILE A 782 -0.90 25.82 25.63
C ILE A 782 -2.18 26.67 25.58
N ALA A 783 -3.30 26.12 26.06
CA ALA A 783 -4.56 26.85 26.15
C ALA A 783 -4.50 28.04 27.13
N GLU A 784 -3.74 27.94 28.22
CA GLU A 784 -3.55 29.07 29.16
C GLU A 784 -2.73 30.20 28.52
N VAL A 785 -1.72 29.83 27.72
CA VAL A 785 -0.88 30.76 26.96
C VAL A 785 -1.70 31.45 25.85
N ARG A 786 -2.55 30.68 25.15
CA ARG A 786 -3.48 31.20 24.14
C ARG A 786 -4.45 32.21 24.74
N LYS A 787 -5.03 31.92 25.91
CA LYS A 787 -5.94 32.82 26.61
C LYS A 787 -5.31 34.18 26.93
N CYS A 788 -4.03 34.20 27.30
CA CYS A 788 -3.32 35.48 27.53
C CYS A 788 -3.20 36.31 26.25
N TYR A 789 -3.02 35.66 25.10
CA TYR A 789 -2.87 36.32 23.81
C TYR A 789 -4.22 36.76 23.21
N GLU A 790 -5.29 35.98 23.41
CA GLU A 790 -6.68 36.35 23.05
C GLU A 790 -7.09 37.71 23.61
N ALA A 791 -6.71 38.00 24.85
CA ALA A 791 -7.02 39.27 25.52
C ALA A 791 -6.33 40.48 24.86
N GLU A 792 -5.20 40.27 24.18
CA GLU A 792 -4.49 41.33 23.44
C GLU A 792 -4.95 41.41 21.98
N LEU A 793 -5.28 40.27 21.35
CA LEU A 793 -5.91 40.26 20.02
C LEU A 793 -7.25 40.98 20.00
N ALA A 794 -7.98 41.00 21.13
CA ALA A 794 -9.20 41.79 21.26
C ALA A 794 -8.94 43.31 21.17
N LYS A 795 -7.70 43.77 21.43
CA LYS A 795 -7.30 45.18 21.34
C LYS A 795 -6.64 45.49 19.99
N ASP A 796 -5.81 44.57 19.48
CA ASP A 796 -5.18 44.65 18.16
C ASP A 796 -5.35 43.31 17.40
N PRO A 797 -6.31 43.24 16.46
CA PRO A 797 -6.58 42.03 15.67
C PRO A 797 -5.47 41.60 14.70
N SER A 798 -4.40 42.39 14.55
CA SER A 798 -3.26 42.13 13.68
C SER A 798 -1.97 41.81 14.44
N LEU A 799 -2.01 41.79 15.77
CA LEU A 799 -0.85 41.68 16.64
C LEU A 799 -0.08 40.37 16.43
N GLU A 800 1.14 40.42 15.89
CA GLU A 800 2.07 39.28 15.84
C GLU A 800 3.18 39.48 16.88
N VAL A 801 3.48 38.45 17.67
CA VAL A 801 4.52 38.53 18.71
C VAL A 801 5.44 37.30 18.68
N LYS A 802 6.75 37.54 18.66
CA LYS A 802 7.79 36.51 18.85
C LYS A 802 8.49 36.79 20.16
N LEU A 803 8.44 35.84 21.08
CA LEU A 803 9.03 36.01 22.41
C LEU A 803 9.64 34.70 22.90
N ALA A 804 10.75 34.78 23.63
CA ALA A 804 11.34 33.65 24.32
C ALA A 804 11.06 33.76 25.83
N ILE A 805 10.44 32.73 26.41
CA ILE A 805 10.18 32.68 27.85
C ILE A 805 11.26 31.83 28.49
N SER A 806 12.10 32.46 29.32
CA SER A 806 13.07 31.80 30.18
C SER A 806 12.49 31.57 31.56
N PHE A 807 12.48 30.34 32.06
CA PHE A 807 11.96 30.05 33.40
C PHE A 807 12.83 29.03 34.13
N VAL A 808 12.85 29.12 35.47
CA VAL A 808 13.67 28.27 36.35
C VAL A 808 12.76 27.33 37.13
N ILE A 809 12.98 26.04 36.95
CA ILE A 809 12.33 24.95 37.68
C ILE A 809 13.21 24.61 38.90
N ASP A 810 12.61 24.63 40.08
CA ASP A 810 13.28 24.31 41.33
C ASP A 810 13.34 22.79 41.61
N PRO A 811 14.07 22.34 42.64
CA PRO A 811 14.20 20.91 42.96
C PRO A 811 12.88 20.21 43.32
N THR A 812 11.81 20.96 43.61
CA THR A 812 10.48 20.41 43.85
C THR A 812 9.65 20.24 42.57
N GLY A 813 10.16 20.76 41.44
CA GLY A 813 9.45 20.80 40.17
C GLY A 813 8.60 22.06 39.98
N ALA A 814 8.67 23.03 40.89
CA ALA A 814 7.91 24.28 40.78
C ALA A 814 8.69 25.33 39.98
N VAL A 815 7.97 26.14 39.19
CA VAL A 815 8.58 27.27 38.47
C VAL A 815 8.73 28.46 39.42
N ARG A 816 9.98 28.84 39.71
CA ARG A 816 10.30 29.91 40.67
C ARG A 816 10.55 31.26 40.01
N GLU A 817 11.21 31.26 38.86
CA GLU A 817 11.51 32.48 38.10
C GLU A 817 10.98 32.35 36.68
N VAL A 818 10.48 33.45 36.12
CA VAL A 818 10.05 33.58 34.73
C VAL A 818 10.56 34.93 34.24
N LYS A 819 11.24 34.94 33.11
CA LYS A 819 11.77 36.11 32.40
C LYS A 819 11.31 36.00 30.96
N LEU A 820 10.79 37.09 30.42
CA LEU A 820 10.37 37.17 29.03
C LEU A 820 11.41 38.01 28.29
N ASP A 821 11.98 37.46 27.23
CA ASP A 821 12.91 38.14 26.33
C ASP A 821 12.14 38.56 25.08
N HIS A 822 12.01 39.87 24.87
CA HIS A 822 11.31 40.47 23.74
C HIS A 822 12.25 41.42 22.99
N ARG A 823 12.23 41.33 21.65
CA ARG A 823 12.91 42.30 20.77
C ARG A 823 11.97 43.41 20.28
N ASP A 824 10.65 43.24 20.39
CA ASP A 824 9.64 44.20 19.91
C ASP A 824 8.42 44.28 20.84
N ALA A 825 7.95 45.52 21.09
CA ALA A 825 6.74 45.96 21.82
C ALA A 825 6.48 45.42 23.25
N ALA A 826 6.60 46.30 24.25
CA ALA A 826 6.22 46.02 25.64
C ALA A 826 4.68 45.96 25.79
N LEU A 827 4.13 44.79 26.09
CA LEU A 827 2.73 44.57 26.46
C LEU A 827 2.63 44.12 27.93
N PRO A 828 2.62 45.05 28.90
CA PRO A 828 2.75 44.70 30.33
C PRO A 828 1.64 43.78 30.84
N SER A 829 0.40 43.90 30.32
CA SER A 829 -0.72 43.02 30.69
C SER A 829 -0.52 41.58 30.19
N PHE A 830 0.04 41.42 28.99
CA PHE A 830 0.34 40.12 28.40
C PHE A 830 1.46 39.41 29.16
N GLU A 831 2.53 40.14 29.50
CA GLU A 831 3.66 39.61 30.27
C GLU A 831 3.24 39.16 31.68
N GLN A 832 2.40 39.95 32.35
CA GLN A 832 1.85 39.60 33.66
C GLN A 832 0.98 38.34 33.58
N CYS A 833 0.15 38.21 32.54
CA CYS A 833 -0.67 37.02 32.32
C CYS A 833 0.17 35.77 32.09
N LEU A 834 1.18 35.86 31.20
CA LEU A 834 2.09 34.75 30.91
C LEU A 834 2.91 34.35 32.14
N THR A 835 3.48 35.32 32.86
CA THR A 835 4.23 35.06 34.10
C THR A 835 3.36 34.35 35.14
N ALA A 836 2.10 34.77 35.30
CA ALA A 836 1.17 34.13 36.22
C ALA A 836 0.81 32.70 35.80
N ALA A 837 0.67 32.43 34.49
CA ALA A 837 0.44 31.08 33.98
C ALA A 837 1.62 30.16 34.26
N PHE A 838 2.84 30.55 33.87
CA PHE A 838 4.04 29.73 34.04
C PHE A 838 4.36 29.42 35.51
N ARG A 839 4.13 30.35 36.44
CA ARG A 839 4.32 30.12 37.89
C ARG A 839 3.39 29.04 38.48
N ARG A 840 2.23 28.80 37.84
CA ARG A 840 1.30 27.74 38.27
C ARG A 840 1.72 26.35 37.79
N TRP A 841 2.58 26.27 36.77
CA TRP A 841 2.97 25.00 36.20
C TRP A 841 3.86 24.20 37.17
N ARG A 842 3.78 22.88 37.03
CA ARG A 842 4.56 21.92 37.80
C ARG A 842 5.20 20.94 36.84
N PHE A 843 6.50 20.77 37.00
CA PHE A 843 7.33 19.84 36.26
C PHE A 843 7.74 18.68 37.19
N PRO A 844 8.14 17.52 36.64
CA PRO A 844 8.81 16.50 37.43
C PRO A 844 10.04 17.08 38.13
N LYS A 845 10.37 16.52 39.29
CA LYS A 845 11.55 16.93 40.04
C LYS A 845 12.80 16.68 39.18
N PRO A 846 13.70 17.67 39.02
CA PRO A 846 14.97 17.47 38.33
C PRO A 846 15.80 16.34 38.95
N GLU A 847 16.35 15.46 38.12
CA GLU A 847 17.27 14.42 38.59
C GLU A 847 18.54 15.07 39.18
N GLY A 848 18.94 14.65 40.39
CA GLY A 848 20.07 15.25 41.10
C GLY A 848 19.76 16.51 41.92
N GLY A 849 18.50 16.94 42.02
CA GLY A 849 18.06 17.97 42.98
C GLY A 849 18.56 19.39 42.70
N GLY A 850 19.05 19.66 41.50
CA GLY A 850 19.45 20.99 41.03
C GLY A 850 18.28 21.83 40.49
N VAL A 851 18.57 23.08 40.14
CA VAL A 851 17.63 23.95 39.39
C VAL A 851 17.81 23.73 37.88
N VAL A 852 16.74 23.82 37.12
CA VAL A 852 16.78 23.70 35.64
C VAL A 852 16.29 24.99 35.02
N THR A 853 17.12 25.59 34.17
CA THR A 853 16.74 26.79 33.39
C THR A 853 16.31 26.36 32.00
N VAL A 854 15.11 26.76 31.60
CA VAL A 854 14.50 26.46 30.31
C VAL A 854 14.24 27.76 29.59
N SER A 855 14.71 27.89 28.35
CA SER A 855 14.31 28.96 27.42
C SER A 855 13.43 28.37 26.33
N TYR A 856 12.20 28.86 26.21
CA TYR A 856 11.17 28.32 25.32
C TYR A 856 10.66 29.42 24.37
N PRO A 857 10.88 29.29 23.04
CA PRO A 857 10.40 30.28 22.08
C PRO A 857 8.93 30.07 21.72
N PHE A 858 8.18 31.16 21.69
CA PHE A 858 6.80 31.22 21.23
C PHE A 858 6.64 32.20 20.07
N HIS A 859 5.80 31.80 19.12
CA HIS A 859 5.33 32.66 18.05
C HIS A 859 3.81 32.72 18.08
N PHE A 860 3.29 33.92 18.28
CA PHE A 860 1.88 34.27 18.40
C PHE A 860 1.44 35.02 17.14
N GLN A 861 0.41 34.52 16.46
CA GLN A 861 -0.14 35.16 15.27
C GLN A 861 -1.67 34.99 15.18
N PRO A 862 -2.40 35.98 14.64
CA PRO A 862 -3.83 35.85 14.33
C PRO A 862 -4.04 34.92 13.12
N GLU A 863 -5.16 34.17 13.09
CA GLU A 863 -5.61 33.42 11.90
C GLU A 863 -6.30 34.29 10.85
#